data_AF-A0A061IVW2-F1
#
_entry.id   AF-A0A061IVW2-F1
#
_cell.length_a   1.000
_cell.length_b   1.000
_cell.length_c   1.000
_cell.angle_alpha   90.00
_cell.angle_beta   90.00
_cell.angle_gamma   90.00
#
_symmetry.space_group_name_H-M   'P 1'
#
loop_
_entity.id
_entity.type
_entity.pdbx_description
1 polymer ?
#
loop_
_entity_poly.entity_id
_entity_poly.type
_entity_poly.pdbx_seq_one_letter_code
_entity_poly.pdbx_strand_id
1 'polypeptide(L)'
;MSGGCNEKDKGASLLPHMSLLRCVLRMFRTALWDLCFPDEVTLYIDPLIRFIFTVYHLPPIALVLAITHSELQRIVWVLVVPVAQEMEKQPYDSSRMTTFILGIYHIFRRILPYATLGVAVATLGHKVLHCFLEAMVDAYSTRHGKDYPLLATRLRFIMEYRHRYYVFLVVLFLLVTVVLSGLHTSLFVAWPAREPWTVTSAWCIIAVQAIFVIGSGLSHKALPAHPFHWRRIVGIGDSKLAKFFCDTWWKSYVHYMRYIAIEMAVLLASITLFFRGPLYVLSSLAELVMYLNMPHLVGHTVMSMSTAIINMQRSLHWLKRHSDATLPVMLLTSPCQLSLVQAIYYFRNHYLTVALLIGVNTLLIVRVIDLVREFDVTEAGSVHWKYVGKDGLIPPQLSTLLEDAYETKLPRLEVVTLDLLIDIKAMKLHRDDELVDLERKQIVEYGSAQSFLYNGRFYAYTVPRLIFAQSSGLFGGVQFRRVYVLLRIITSCCFLVFTAFVCGLLFQAAFPQLRPWPVRVYASEDGSALTVDHIVVRMHFLSSQANVTPNLPLTSPVTASASAAFEWKNITSLGEDWYSSLCARTFYNISIWEISLLALASYLFNDDEVSEMLDFMSTHMGSDWVVRERHGTDCITLDSSTEPTGWDGYYDFYSSKHDLSVIAIRGTDMTSFRDFLINVNVFFDVVLYHLLSNIIPGAVILPSELIADLIRLASLPATTRREHETWKTLTASRNKGPRRCETNNYRRDFFVDVYNHLAFVGSHPNPPKHILLTGHSLGGAVASVIGSRMGIHAVSFSAPGISLSRKKFDLELQNIHHFVTRVTSSHDIFSMIGGTGGEEHHVECLAKTRELCHAMEFLVGTLWRSCGSIRARYPLIQSVL
;
A
#
# COMPACT_ATOMS: atom_id res chain seq x y z
N MET A 1 9.19 -44.08 32.14
CA MET A 1 9.69 -45.29 32.81
C MET A 1 10.38 -46.21 31.80
N SER A 2 11.57 -46.70 32.17
CA SER A 2 12.40 -47.74 31.54
C SER A 2 12.81 -47.58 30.06
N GLY A 3 13.99 -47.00 29.84
CA GLY A 3 14.75 -47.08 28.59
C GLY A 3 16.23 -47.06 28.90
N GLY A 4 16.79 -48.21 29.26
CA GLY A 4 18.17 -48.38 29.72
C GLY A 4 19.22 -47.95 28.68
N CYS A 5 20.27 -47.28 29.17
CA CYS A 5 21.51 -47.09 28.44
C CYS A 5 22.13 -48.45 28.15
N ASN A 6 22.02 -48.90 26.89
CA ASN A 6 22.56 -50.19 26.50
C ASN A 6 24.09 -50.12 26.36
N GLU A 7 24.73 -51.10 27.00
CA GLU A 7 26.15 -51.29 27.20
C GLU A 7 26.77 -51.95 25.95
N LYS A 8 27.02 -51.19 24.88
CA LYS A 8 27.83 -51.64 23.74
C LYS A 8 28.70 -50.50 23.21
N ASP A 9 29.76 -50.19 23.94
CA ASP A 9 30.97 -49.51 23.42
C ASP A 9 32.14 -49.84 24.37
N LYS A 10 32.65 -51.08 24.28
CA LYS A 10 33.99 -51.41 24.76
C LYS A 10 34.91 -51.48 23.55
N GLY A 11 35.44 -50.32 23.17
CA GLY A 11 36.49 -50.13 22.18
C GLY A 11 37.21 -48.82 22.48
N ALA A 12 38.50 -48.93 22.82
CA ALA A 12 39.30 -47.90 23.47
C ALA A 12 39.33 -46.52 22.77
N SER A 13 38.97 -45.44 23.50
CA SER A 13 39.61 -44.12 23.40
C SER A 13 39.25 -43.26 24.62
N LEU A 14 40.23 -42.51 25.13
CA LEU A 14 40.11 -41.65 26.31
C LEU A 14 39.04 -40.56 26.12
N LEU A 15 37.95 -40.58 26.91
CA LEU A 15 37.22 -39.41 27.48
C LEU A 15 35.88 -39.81 28.14
N PRO A 16 35.89 -40.45 29.34
CA PRO A 16 34.67 -40.85 30.05
C PRO A 16 33.85 -39.67 30.63
N HIS A 17 34.45 -38.49 30.82
CA HIS A 17 33.75 -37.33 31.39
C HIS A 17 32.77 -36.63 30.42
N MET A 18 32.99 -36.72 29.09
CA MET A 18 32.10 -36.08 28.11
C MET A 18 30.81 -36.87 27.84
N SER A 19 30.81 -38.19 28.04
CA SER A 19 29.62 -39.04 27.84
C SER A 19 28.62 -38.89 29.00
N LEU A 20 29.13 -38.77 30.23
CA LEU A 20 28.34 -38.52 31.43
C LEU A 20 27.65 -37.14 31.37
N LEU A 21 28.38 -36.10 30.98
CA LEU A 21 27.84 -34.75 30.81
C LEU A 21 26.73 -34.71 29.76
N ARG A 22 26.90 -35.40 28.62
CA ARG A 22 25.84 -35.54 27.60
C ARG A 22 24.61 -36.29 28.10
N CYS A 23 24.79 -37.27 28.97
CA CYS A 23 23.70 -38.06 29.53
C CYS A 23 22.89 -37.23 30.54
N VAL A 24 23.58 -36.52 31.43
CA VAL A 24 22.98 -35.61 32.42
C VAL A 24 22.25 -34.45 31.73
N LEU A 25 22.86 -33.82 30.72
CA LEU A 25 22.19 -32.79 29.89
C LEU A 25 20.94 -33.34 29.20
N ARG A 26 20.96 -34.60 28.73
CA ARG A 26 19.82 -35.20 28.06
C ARG A 26 18.67 -35.50 29.04
N MET A 27 18.97 -36.01 30.23
CA MET A 27 17.96 -36.27 31.27
C MET A 27 17.37 -34.98 31.83
N PHE A 28 18.22 -33.99 32.12
CA PHE A 28 17.77 -32.67 32.60
C PHE A 28 16.89 -31.98 31.55
N ARG A 29 17.26 -32.11 30.27
CA ARG A 29 16.45 -31.61 29.14
C ARG A 29 15.07 -32.27 29.08
N THR A 30 14.98 -33.60 29.14
CA THR A 30 13.67 -34.30 29.12
C THR A 30 12.82 -33.95 30.34
N ALA A 31 13.42 -33.88 31.53
CA ALA A 31 12.68 -33.57 32.75
C ALA A 31 12.17 -32.11 32.79
N LEU A 32 12.99 -31.15 32.38
CA LEU A 32 12.59 -29.75 32.27
C LEU A 32 11.51 -29.58 31.18
N TRP A 33 11.57 -30.39 30.12
CA TRP A 33 10.64 -30.33 29.00
C TRP A 33 9.26 -30.90 29.34
N ASP A 34 9.20 -32.09 29.95
CA ASP A 34 7.94 -32.71 30.40
C ASP A 34 7.25 -31.86 31.49
N LEU A 35 8.02 -31.08 32.24
CA LEU A 35 7.50 -30.15 33.26
C LEU A 35 6.96 -28.84 32.66
N CYS A 36 7.60 -28.31 31.60
CA CYS A 36 7.21 -27.04 30.98
C CYS A 36 6.17 -27.19 29.86
N PHE A 37 6.11 -28.35 29.18
CA PHE A 37 5.25 -28.56 28.01
C PHE A 37 4.59 -29.94 28.01
N PRO A 38 3.49 -30.14 28.76
CA PRO A 38 2.69 -31.36 28.66
C PRO A 38 2.14 -31.53 27.24
N ASP A 39 2.17 -32.75 26.70
CA ASP A 39 1.72 -33.06 25.33
C ASP A 39 0.27 -32.58 25.07
N GLU A 40 -0.58 -32.62 26.10
CA GLU A 40 -1.98 -32.16 26.08
C GLU A 40 -2.09 -30.63 25.91
N VAL A 41 -1.20 -29.86 26.55
CA VAL A 41 -1.16 -28.40 26.48
C VAL A 41 -0.65 -27.94 25.12
N THR A 42 0.34 -28.63 24.57
CA THR A 42 0.85 -28.35 23.21
C THR A 42 -0.21 -28.57 22.12
N LEU A 43 -1.17 -29.49 22.32
CA LEU A 43 -2.24 -29.76 21.34
C LEU A 43 -3.18 -28.56 21.12
N TYR A 44 -3.43 -27.77 22.16
CA TYR A 44 -4.35 -26.62 22.13
C TYR A 44 -3.62 -25.28 21.89
N ILE A 45 -2.40 -25.15 22.39
CA ILE A 45 -1.61 -23.92 22.27
C ILE A 45 -1.04 -23.78 20.84
N ASP A 46 -0.61 -24.86 20.20
CA ASP A 46 0.04 -24.82 18.88
C ASP A 46 -0.84 -24.19 17.76
N PRO A 47 -2.14 -24.49 17.61
CA PRO A 47 -3.00 -23.79 16.66
C PRO A 47 -3.09 -22.28 16.90
N LEU A 48 -3.16 -21.86 18.17
CA LEU A 48 -3.21 -20.45 18.56
C LEU A 48 -1.89 -19.74 18.22
N ILE A 49 -0.76 -20.37 18.53
CA ILE A 49 0.59 -19.89 18.17
C ILE A 49 0.71 -19.67 16.67
N ARG A 50 0.25 -20.64 15.86
CA ARG A 50 0.29 -20.55 14.41
C ARG A 50 -0.58 -19.43 13.89
N PHE A 51 -1.81 -19.31 14.41
CA PHE A 51 -2.73 -18.23 14.04
C PHE A 51 -2.11 -16.86 14.30
N ILE A 52 -1.53 -16.67 15.49
CA ILE A 52 -0.80 -15.45 15.87
C ILE A 52 0.28 -15.15 14.82
N PHE A 53 1.22 -16.07 14.60
CA PHE A 53 2.32 -15.88 13.65
C PHE A 53 1.86 -15.64 12.20
N THR A 54 0.74 -16.23 11.79
CA THR A 54 0.13 -16.01 10.47
C THR A 54 -0.50 -14.63 10.33
N VAL A 55 -1.25 -14.16 11.33
CA VAL A 55 -1.94 -12.85 11.31
C VAL A 55 -0.95 -11.68 11.27
N TYR A 56 0.22 -11.80 11.91
CA TYR A 56 1.24 -10.75 11.93
C TYR A 56 1.93 -10.49 10.57
N HIS A 57 1.71 -11.32 9.55
CA HIS A 57 2.14 -11.02 8.18
C HIS A 57 1.18 -10.09 7.43
N LEU A 58 -0.04 -9.86 7.93
CA LEU A 58 -1.05 -9.04 7.26
C LEU A 58 -0.67 -7.53 7.20
N PRO A 59 -0.09 -6.89 8.24
CA PRO A 59 0.35 -5.49 8.14
C PRO A 59 1.53 -5.27 7.15
N PRO A 60 2.56 -6.12 7.09
CA PRO A 60 3.55 -6.04 6.00
C PRO A 60 2.96 -6.26 4.60
N ILE A 61 1.98 -7.16 4.46
CA ILE A 61 1.24 -7.35 3.19
C ILE A 61 0.50 -6.05 2.82
N ALA A 62 -0.20 -5.44 3.78
CA ALA A 62 -0.85 -4.15 3.64
C ALA A 62 0.11 -3.08 3.12
N LEU A 63 1.30 -3.02 3.74
CA LEU A 63 2.34 -2.07 3.39
C LEU A 63 2.88 -2.30 1.97
N VAL A 64 3.10 -3.55 1.56
CA VAL A 64 3.54 -3.86 0.19
C VAL A 64 2.47 -3.45 -0.83
N LEU A 65 1.18 -3.69 -0.53
CA LEU A 65 0.08 -3.22 -1.37
C LEU A 65 0.02 -1.69 -1.42
N ALA A 66 0.22 -1.02 -0.28
CA ALA A 66 0.23 0.44 -0.17
C ALA A 66 1.38 1.07 -0.97
N ILE A 67 2.62 0.57 -0.83
CA ILE A 67 3.79 1.04 -1.58
C ILE A 67 3.60 0.81 -3.07
N THR A 68 3.13 -0.38 -3.45
CA THR A 68 2.87 -0.72 -4.86
C THR A 68 1.82 0.23 -5.45
N HIS A 69 0.78 0.57 -4.68
CA HIS A 69 -0.23 1.53 -5.08
C HIS A 69 0.31 2.96 -5.13
N SER A 70 1.08 3.39 -4.14
CA SER A 70 1.67 4.74 -4.07
C SER A 70 2.52 5.05 -5.31
N GLU A 71 3.29 4.09 -5.80
CA GLU A 71 4.05 4.23 -7.04
C GLU A 71 3.15 4.24 -8.29
N LEU A 72 2.11 3.39 -8.35
CA LEU A 72 1.10 3.43 -9.42
C LEU A 72 0.35 4.76 -9.45
N GLN A 73 0.10 5.33 -8.28
CA GLN A 73 -0.54 6.62 -8.14
C GLN A 73 0.37 7.75 -8.62
N ARG A 74 1.67 7.70 -8.31
CA ARG A 74 2.64 8.67 -8.84
C ARG A 74 2.61 8.73 -10.37
N ILE A 75 2.45 7.58 -11.03
CA ILE A 75 2.30 7.49 -12.49
C ILE A 75 1.04 8.25 -12.95
N VAL A 76 -0.09 8.08 -12.25
CA VAL A 76 -1.32 8.82 -12.54
C VAL A 76 -1.12 10.33 -12.38
N TRP A 77 -0.46 10.77 -11.32
CA TRP A 77 -0.26 12.21 -11.03
C TRP A 77 0.74 12.91 -11.92
N VAL A 78 1.83 12.25 -12.28
CA VAL A 78 2.86 12.87 -13.12
C VAL A 78 2.39 12.98 -14.57
N LEU A 79 1.43 12.16 -14.99
CA LEU A 79 1.07 12.02 -16.39
C LEU A 79 -0.39 12.25 -16.72
N VAL A 80 -1.28 11.54 -16.04
CA VAL A 80 -2.70 11.51 -16.39
C VAL A 80 -3.35 12.82 -15.95
N VAL A 81 -2.99 13.34 -14.77
CA VAL A 81 -3.54 14.59 -14.26
C VAL A 81 -3.11 15.81 -15.07
N PRO A 82 -1.82 16.06 -15.37
CA PRO A 82 -1.41 17.22 -16.16
C PRO A 82 -2.04 17.21 -17.55
N VAL A 83 -2.15 16.03 -18.15
CA VAL A 83 -2.87 15.84 -19.42
C VAL A 83 -4.34 16.20 -19.27
N ALA A 84 -5.03 15.62 -18.28
CA ALA A 84 -6.45 15.93 -18.05
C ALA A 84 -6.67 17.42 -17.79
N GLN A 85 -5.76 18.08 -17.05
CA GLN A 85 -5.78 19.52 -16.83
C GLN A 85 -5.59 20.33 -18.11
N GLU A 86 -4.67 19.93 -18.99
CA GLU A 86 -4.51 20.56 -20.31
C GLU A 86 -5.80 20.41 -21.15
N MET A 87 -6.43 19.23 -21.13
CA MET A 87 -7.68 18.95 -21.84
C MET A 87 -8.86 19.76 -21.28
N GLU A 88 -8.94 19.97 -19.97
CA GLU A 88 -9.97 20.82 -19.35
C GLU A 88 -9.78 22.31 -19.65
N LYS A 89 -8.53 22.79 -19.67
CA LYS A 89 -8.21 24.19 -20.00
C LYS A 89 -8.48 24.53 -21.47
N GLN A 90 -8.34 23.53 -22.36
CA GLN A 90 -8.59 23.68 -23.79
C GLN A 90 -9.55 22.58 -24.26
N PRO A 91 -10.86 22.71 -23.98
CA PRO A 91 -11.84 21.70 -24.35
C PRO A 91 -11.81 21.49 -25.87
N TYR A 92 -11.75 20.22 -26.29
CA TYR A 92 -11.67 19.90 -27.71
C TYR A 92 -12.99 20.26 -28.39
N ASP A 93 -12.89 21.05 -29.46
CA ASP A 93 -14.05 21.33 -30.29
C ASP A 93 -14.49 20.07 -31.04
N SER A 94 -15.81 19.88 -31.15
CA SER A 94 -16.50 18.66 -31.61
C SER A 94 -16.17 18.24 -33.06
N SER A 95 -15.42 19.05 -33.81
CA SER A 95 -15.26 18.94 -35.26
C SER A 95 -13.98 18.25 -35.76
N ARG A 96 -13.04 17.84 -34.90
CA ARG A 96 -11.79 17.17 -35.36
C ARG A 96 -11.42 15.92 -34.55
N MET A 97 -11.96 14.78 -34.98
CA MET A 97 -11.54 13.42 -34.57
C MET A 97 -10.03 13.22 -34.68
N THR A 98 -9.36 13.90 -35.62
CA THR A 98 -7.90 13.88 -35.78
C THR A 98 -7.16 14.54 -34.62
N THR A 99 -7.65 15.65 -34.07
CA THR A 99 -7.06 16.31 -32.90
C THR A 99 -7.22 15.45 -31.65
N PHE A 100 -8.38 14.78 -31.50
CA PHE A 100 -8.63 13.84 -30.43
C PHE A 100 -7.73 12.59 -30.52
N ILE A 101 -7.58 11.99 -31.70
CA ILE A 101 -6.70 10.83 -31.92
C ILE A 101 -5.22 11.21 -31.73
N LEU A 102 -4.78 12.39 -32.20
CA LEU A 102 -3.41 12.87 -31.93
C LEU A 102 -3.20 13.15 -30.44
N GLY A 103 -4.19 13.73 -29.76
CA GLY A 103 -4.19 13.93 -28.32
C GLY A 103 -4.02 12.59 -27.60
N ILE A 104 -4.89 11.62 -27.86
CA ILE A 104 -4.81 10.25 -27.33
C ILE A 104 -3.44 9.61 -27.61
N TYR A 105 -2.90 9.74 -28.82
CA TYR A 105 -1.58 9.20 -29.16
C TYR A 105 -0.46 9.85 -28.34
N HIS A 106 -0.47 11.18 -28.18
CA HIS A 106 0.49 11.90 -27.33
C HIS A 106 0.38 11.47 -25.88
N ILE A 107 -0.85 11.24 -25.39
CA ILE A 107 -1.14 10.74 -24.06
C ILE A 107 -0.58 9.33 -23.89
N PHE A 108 -0.90 8.39 -24.78
CA PHE A 108 -0.36 7.03 -24.73
C PHE A 108 1.17 7.02 -24.78
N ARG A 109 1.80 7.83 -25.63
CA ARG A 109 3.26 7.90 -25.73
C ARG A 109 3.90 8.45 -24.45
N ARG A 110 3.26 9.40 -23.76
CA ARG A 110 3.70 9.92 -22.45
C ARG A 110 3.45 8.93 -21.31
N ILE A 111 2.34 8.18 -21.36
CA ILE A 111 1.94 7.19 -20.35
C ILE A 111 2.78 5.91 -20.41
N LEU A 112 3.15 5.45 -21.61
CA LEU A 112 3.75 4.12 -21.81
C LEU A 112 4.99 3.82 -20.93
N PRO A 113 5.99 4.72 -20.79
CA PRO A 113 7.14 4.49 -19.90
C PRO A 113 6.74 4.21 -18.45
N TYR A 114 5.74 4.95 -17.97
CA TYR A 114 5.28 4.91 -16.60
C TYR A 114 4.31 3.77 -16.35
N ALA A 115 3.41 3.46 -17.29
CA ALA A 115 2.62 2.23 -17.22
C ALA A 115 3.51 0.99 -17.15
N THR A 116 4.62 0.99 -17.91
CA THR A 116 5.64 -0.06 -17.85
C THR A 116 6.31 -0.13 -16.47
N LEU A 117 6.66 1.03 -15.89
CA LEU A 117 7.16 1.10 -14.51
C LEU A 117 6.13 0.58 -13.49
N GLY A 118 4.85 0.93 -13.65
CA GLY A 118 3.76 0.50 -12.79
C GLY A 118 3.58 -1.01 -12.79
N VAL A 119 3.60 -1.64 -13.98
CA VAL A 119 3.59 -3.10 -14.13
C VAL A 119 4.83 -3.72 -13.50
N ALA A 120 6.00 -3.08 -13.63
CA ALA A 120 7.24 -3.56 -13.02
C ALA A 120 7.16 -3.53 -11.48
N VAL A 121 6.66 -2.44 -10.90
CA VAL A 121 6.45 -2.31 -9.44
C VAL A 121 5.40 -3.31 -8.97
N ALA A 122 4.27 -3.47 -9.68
CA ALA A 122 3.24 -4.45 -9.35
C ALA A 122 3.76 -5.90 -9.40
N THR A 123 4.61 -6.22 -10.38
CA THR A 123 5.24 -7.54 -10.50
C THR A 123 6.15 -7.82 -9.31
N LEU A 124 6.95 -6.84 -8.89
CA LEU A 124 7.80 -6.96 -7.71
C LEU A 124 6.95 -7.07 -6.42
N GLY A 125 5.94 -6.21 -6.26
CA GLY A 125 5.02 -6.24 -5.13
C GLY A 125 4.31 -7.58 -4.98
N HIS A 126 3.83 -8.16 -6.09
CA HIS A 126 3.23 -9.48 -6.12
C HIS A 126 4.23 -10.58 -5.72
N LYS A 127 5.49 -10.48 -6.15
CA LYS A 127 6.55 -11.44 -5.79
C LYS A 127 6.88 -11.38 -4.30
N VAL A 128 6.89 -10.18 -3.72
CA VAL A 128 7.07 -9.98 -2.27
C VAL A 128 5.87 -10.53 -1.50
N LEU A 129 4.64 -10.21 -1.94
CA LEU A 129 3.40 -10.74 -1.37
C LEU A 129 3.38 -12.27 -1.37
N HIS A 130 3.88 -12.90 -2.44
CA HIS A 130 4.03 -14.34 -2.52
C HIS A 130 4.93 -14.92 -1.42
N CYS A 131 6.01 -14.22 -1.06
CA CYS A 131 6.92 -14.66 0.00
C CYS A 131 6.22 -14.61 1.36
N PHE A 132 5.37 -13.60 1.61
CA PHE A 132 4.54 -13.55 2.81
C PHE A 132 3.51 -14.68 2.86
N LEU A 133 2.81 -14.96 1.75
CA LEU A 133 1.84 -16.05 1.69
C LEU A 133 2.49 -17.41 1.90
N GLU A 134 3.68 -17.65 1.33
CA GLU A 134 4.44 -18.87 1.58
C GLU A 134 4.87 -19.01 3.03
N ALA A 135 5.33 -17.92 3.67
CA ALA A 135 5.68 -17.91 5.08
C ALA A 135 4.46 -18.22 5.96
N MET A 136 3.30 -17.63 5.65
CA MET A 136 2.02 -17.91 6.32
C MET A 136 1.60 -19.39 6.19
N VAL A 137 1.75 -19.97 4.99
CA VAL A 137 1.45 -21.40 4.76
C VAL A 137 2.39 -22.29 5.56
N ASP A 138 3.69 -22.01 5.58
CA ASP A 138 4.71 -22.73 6.36
C ASP A 138 4.51 -22.58 7.89
N ALA A 139 3.89 -21.47 8.31
CA ALA A 139 3.44 -21.29 9.69
C ALA A 139 2.26 -22.24 10.04
N TYR A 140 1.33 -22.44 9.11
CA TYR A 140 0.08 -23.18 9.33
C TYR A 140 0.19 -24.69 9.10
N SER A 141 1.02 -25.15 8.16
CA SER A 141 1.11 -26.55 7.72
C SER A 141 1.83 -27.44 8.74
N THR A 142 1.09 -28.31 9.45
CA THR A 142 1.65 -29.52 10.13
C THR A 142 0.63 -30.50 10.72
N ARG A 143 -0.68 -30.43 10.43
CA ARG A 143 -1.65 -31.19 11.23
C ARG A 143 -2.00 -32.61 10.74
N HIS A 144 -1.66 -33.06 9.53
CA HIS A 144 -2.22 -34.32 9.03
C HIS A 144 -1.22 -35.40 8.63
N GLY A 145 0.01 -35.37 9.13
CA GLY A 145 1.03 -36.38 8.79
C GLY A 145 1.43 -36.39 7.31
N LYS A 146 0.79 -35.56 6.49
CA LYS A 146 1.13 -35.16 5.14
C LYS A 146 1.25 -33.64 5.17
N ASP A 147 2.41 -33.18 4.71
CA ASP A 147 2.82 -31.80 4.39
C ASP A 147 4.20 -31.52 4.99
N TYR A 148 5.23 -31.64 4.15
CA TYR A 148 6.54 -31.11 4.49
C TYR A 148 6.49 -29.57 4.51
N PRO A 149 7.26 -28.92 5.39
CA PRO A 149 7.47 -27.49 5.33
C PRO A 149 8.10 -27.07 3.99
N LEU A 150 7.49 -26.07 3.34
CA LEU A 150 7.87 -25.55 2.03
C LEU A 150 9.30 -24.98 2.06
N LEU A 151 9.69 -24.40 3.20
CA LEU A 151 11.01 -23.83 3.39
C LEU A 151 12.12 -24.90 3.43
N ALA A 152 11.90 -25.96 4.22
CA ALA A 152 12.88 -27.05 4.37
C ALA A 152 13.11 -27.82 3.06
N THR A 153 12.03 -28.01 2.28
CA THR A 153 12.12 -28.68 0.98
C THR A 153 12.89 -27.85 -0.05
N ARG A 154 12.64 -26.54 -0.12
CA ARG A 154 13.41 -25.63 -0.99
C ARG A 154 14.87 -25.55 -0.59
N LEU A 155 15.15 -25.48 0.71
CA LEU A 155 16.52 -25.50 1.23
C LEU A 155 17.24 -26.79 0.80
N ARG A 156 16.59 -27.95 0.93
CA ARG A 156 17.15 -29.23 0.47
C ARG A 156 17.48 -29.23 -1.02
N PHE A 157 16.55 -28.78 -1.86
CA PHE A 157 16.77 -28.67 -3.31
C PHE A 157 17.96 -27.78 -3.68
N ILE A 158 18.16 -26.69 -2.94
CA ILE A 158 19.29 -25.77 -3.15
C ILE A 158 20.60 -26.40 -2.68
N MET A 159 20.60 -27.09 -1.54
CA MET A 159 21.81 -27.68 -0.95
C MET A 159 22.29 -28.94 -1.69
N GLU A 160 21.46 -29.58 -2.50
CA GLU A 160 21.79 -30.81 -3.22
C GLU A 160 22.86 -30.61 -4.30
N TYR A 161 22.89 -29.45 -4.96
CA TYR A 161 23.83 -29.15 -6.04
C TYR A 161 24.71 -27.94 -5.74
N ARG A 162 26.02 -28.10 -5.96
CA ARG A 162 27.03 -27.06 -5.70
C ARG A 162 26.71 -25.73 -6.37
N HIS A 163 26.26 -25.77 -7.62
CA HIS A 163 25.90 -24.58 -8.37
C HIS A 163 24.75 -23.80 -7.71
N ARG A 164 23.70 -24.50 -7.26
CA ARG A 164 22.52 -23.89 -6.61
C ARG A 164 22.87 -23.29 -5.26
N TYR A 165 23.73 -23.97 -4.50
CA TYR A 165 24.24 -23.48 -3.22
C TYR A 165 25.03 -22.17 -3.36
N TYR A 166 25.88 -22.03 -4.39
CA TYR A 166 26.59 -20.77 -4.63
C TYR A 166 25.65 -19.63 -4.97
N VAL A 167 24.63 -19.87 -5.81
CA VAL A 167 23.59 -18.87 -6.12
C VAL A 167 22.91 -18.42 -4.82
N PHE A 168 22.52 -19.37 -3.96
CA PHE A 168 21.92 -19.07 -2.67
C PHE A 168 22.80 -18.22 -1.76
N LEU A 169 24.09 -18.53 -1.62
CA LEU A 169 25.01 -17.74 -0.81
C LEU A 169 25.17 -16.30 -1.31
N VAL A 170 25.27 -16.12 -2.63
CA VAL A 170 25.37 -14.79 -3.24
C VAL A 170 24.10 -13.98 -2.99
N VAL A 171 22.92 -14.58 -3.19
CA VAL A 171 21.63 -13.92 -2.94
C VAL A 171 21.47 -13.57 -1.45
N LEU A 172 21.82 -14.49 -0.55
CA LEU A 172 21.77 -14.26 0.89
C LEU A 172 22.66 -13.07 1.28
N PHE A 173 23.91 -13.04 0.79
CA PHE A 173 24.84 -11.95 1.07
C PHE A 173 24.32 -10.60 0.57
N LEU A 174 23.84 -10.55 -0.69
CA LEU A 174 23.30 -9.32 -1.28
C LEU A 174 22.06 -8.83 -0.52
N LEU A 175 21.11 -9.72 -0.23
CA LEU A 175 19.87 -9.34 0.46
C LEU A 175 20.14 -8.89 1.89
N VAL A 176 20.99 -9.60 2.64
CA VAL A 176 21.38 -9.19 3.99
C VAL A 176 22.08 -7.84 3.97
N THR A 177 22.97 -7.59 3.00
CA THR A 177 23.62 -6.28 2.85
C THR A 177 22.62 -5.17 2.55
N VAL A 178 21.63 -5.42 1.67
CA VAL A 178 20.57 -4.46 1.36
C VAL A 178 19.67 -4.19 2.57
N VAL A 179 19.30 -5.22 3.32
CA VAL A 179 18.51 -5.10 4.57
C VAL A 179 19.31 -4.30 5.61
N LEU A 180 20.58 -4.64 5.84
CA LEU A 180 21.44 -3.94 6.79
C LEU A 180 21.73 -2.50 6.38
N SER A 181 21.89 -2.21 5.09
CA SER A 181 22.19 -0.86 4.57
C SER A 181 20.94 0.02 4.46
N GLY A 182 19.81 -0.53 4.01
CA GLY A 182 18.56 0.22 3.79
C GLY A 182 17.76 0.45 5.06
N LEU A 183 17.90 -0.43 6.06
CA LEU A 183 17.23 -0.31 7.36
C LEU A 183 18.17 0.18 8.48
N HIS A 184 19.44 0.49 8.16
CA HIS A 184 20.44 0.95 9.13
C HIS A 184 19.94 2.10 10.00
N THR A 185 19.31 3.11 9.39
CA THR A 185 18.87 4.32 10.08
C THR A 185 17.57 4.13 10.86
N SER A 186 16.58 3.43 10.29
CA SER A 186 15.26 3.29 10.92
C SER A 186 15.15 2.12 11.88
N LEU A 187 15.66 0.93 11.53
CA LEU A 187 15.46 -0.31 12.30
C LEU A 187 16.59 -0.58 13.30
N PHE A 188 17.82 -0.16 12.99
CA PHE A 188 19.00 -0.41 13.83
C PHE A 188 19.46 0.81 14.66
N VAL A 189 19.00 2.03 14.36
CA VAL A 189 19.40 3.25 15.10
C VAL A 189 18.19 3.96 15.72
N ALA A 190 17.20 4.36 14.92
CA ALA A 190 16.05 5.10 15.43
C ALA A 190 15.12 4.24 16.31
N TRP A 191 14.90 2.98 15.94
CA TRP A 191 14.00 2.09 16.69
C TRP A 191 14.57 1.63 18.04
N PRO A 192 15.84 1.20 18.15
CA PRO A 192 16.41 0.84 19.45
C PRO A 192 16.48 2.04 20.40
N ALA A 193 16.56 3.26 19.87
CA ALA A 193 16.44 4.49 20.66
C ALA A 193 15.01 4.75 21.17
N ARG A 194 13.97 4.30 20.46
CA ARG A 194 12.56 4.52 20.80
C ARG A 194 12.00 3.44 21.73
N GLU A 195 12.19 2.17 21.39
CA GLU A 195 11.70 1.01 22.15
C GLU A 195 12.86 0.05 22.48
N PRO A 196 13.79 0.46 23.36
CA PRO A 196 14.99 -0.34 23.68
C PRO A 196 14.61 -1.71 24.25
N TRP A 197 13.54 -1.77 25.06
CA TRP A 197 13.07 -3.01 25.68
C TRP A 197 12.63 -4.06 24.65
N THR A 198 11.82 -3.67 23.66
CA THR A 198 11.34 -4.57 22.61
C THR A 198 12.51 -5.13 21.79
N VAL A 199 13.47 -4.26 21.41
CA VAL A 199 14.63 -4.66 20.60
C VAL A 199 15.56 -5.59 21.39
N THR A 200 15.90 -5.25 22.63
CA THR A 200 16.73 -6.11 23.48
C THR A 200 16.06 -7.46 23.71
N SER A 201 14.76 -7.47 23.97
CA SER A 201 13.96 -8.70 24.12
C SER A 201 14.02 -9.57 22.87
N ALA A 202 13.85 -8.99 21.67
CA ALA A 202 13.94 -9.71 20.42
C ALA A 202 15.32 -10.36 20.22
N TRP A 203 16.40 -9.61 20.46
CA TRP A 203 17.76 -10.13 20.35
C TRP A 203 18.07 -11.22 21.37
N CYS A 204 17.58 -11.10 22.60
CA CYS A 204 17.70 -12.15 23.62
C CYS A 204 17.01 -13.44 23.15
N ILE A 205 15.78 -13.34 22.62
CA ILE A 205 15.05 -14.51 22.10
C ILE A 205 15.80 -15.14 20.93
N ILE A 206 16.26 -14.34 19.96
CA ILE A 206 17.03 -14.80 18.80
C ILE A 206 18.32 -15.50 19.23
N ALA A 207 19.03 -14.97 20.23
CA ALA A 207 20.26 -15.57 20.75
C ALA A 207 19.99 -16.95 21.40
N VAL A 208 18.95 -17.06 22.23
CA VAL A 208 18.55 -18.34 22.86
C VAL A 208 18.15 -19.36 21.81
N GLN A 209 17.36 -18.94 20.81
CA GLN A 209 16.99 -19.76 19.66
C GLN A 209 18.23 -20.23 18.88
N ALA A 210 19.19 -19.36 18.59
CA ALA A 210 20.42 -19.73 17.91
C ALA A 210 21.24 -20.75 18.71
N ILE A 211 21.36 -20.56 20.03
CA ILE A 211 22.02 -21.52 20.93
C ILE A 211 21.31 -22.87 20.90
N PHE A 212 19.97 -22.89 20.90
CA PHE A 212 19.18 -24.11 20.79
C PHE A 212 19.44 -24.84 19.46
N VAL A 213 19.43 -24.14 18.33
CA VAL A 213 19.72 -24.75 17.01
C VAL A 213 21.12 -25.35 16.97
N ILE A 214 22.12 -24.60 17.42
CA ILE A 214 23.52 -25.07 17.44
C ILE A 214 23.68 -26.26 18.39
N GLY A 215 23.15 -26.16 19.61
CA GLY A 215 23.24 -27.22 20.62
C GLY A 215 22.51 -28.49 20.22
N SER A 216 21.28 -28.38 19.69
CA SER A 216 20.49 -29.52 19.23
C SER A 216 21.15 -30.20 18.01
N GLY A 217 21.69 -29.41 17.08
CA GLY A 217 22.48 -29.92 15.95
C GLY A 217 23.72 -30.71 16.40
N LEU A 218 24.55 -30.13 17.29
CA LEU A 218 25.77 -30.78 17.79
C LEU A 218 25.52 -32.01 18.67
N SER A 219 24.35 -32.11 19.30
CA SER A 219 24.01 -33.21 20.22
C SER A 219 23.52 -34.49 19.53
N HIS A 220 23.26 -34.45 18.22
CA HIS A 220 22.67 -35.58 17.50
C HIS A 220 23.71 -36.66 17.14
N LYS A 221 23.40 -37.93 17.44
CA LYS A 221 24.30 -39.09 17.24
C LYS A 221 24.77 -39.31 15.80
N ALA A 222 24.11 -38.69 14.82
CA ALA A 222 24.35 -38.88 13.39
C ALA A 222 25.43 -37.94 12.80
N LEU A 223 25.89 -36.93 13.55
CA LEU A 223 26.95 -36.03 13.11
C LEU A 223 28.33 -36.51 13.62
N PRO A 224 29.36 -36.60 12.76
CA PRO A 224 30.71 -36.96 13.18
C PRO A 224 31.32 -35.90 14.10
N ALA A 225 32.23 -36.31 14.99
CA ALA A 225 32.80 -35.51 16.09
C ALA A 225 33.58 -34.23 15.67
N HIS A 226 33.84 -34.03 14.37
CA HIS A 226 34.49 -32.82 13.83
C HIS A 226 33.62 -32.13 12.76
N PRO A 227 32.61 -31.34 13.17
CA PRO A 227 31.70 -30.67 12.24
C PRO A 227 32.27 -29.39 11.58
N PHE A 228 33.37 -28.82 12.09
CA PHE A 228 33.86 -27.47 11.71
C PHE A 228 35.17 -27.43 10.89
N HIS A 229 35.49 -28.47 10.11
CA HIS A 229 36.59 -28.35 9.15
C HIS A 229 36.07 -27.66 7.87
N TRP A 230 36.44 -26.39 7.65
CA TRP A 230 35.96 -25.56 6.52
C TRP A 230 36.11 -26.23 5.14
N ARG A 231 37.20 -26.97 4.90
CA ARG A 231 37.41 -27.76 3.66
C ARG A 231 36.43 -28.94 3.49
N ARG A 232 35.81 -29.43 4.55
CA ARG A 232 34.86 -30.56 4.54
C ARG A 232 33.40 -30.10 4.60
N ILE A 233 33.12 -28.90 5.12
CA ILE A 233 31.83 -28.20 4.93
C ILE A 233 31.66 -27.78 3.46
N VAL A 234 32.76 -27.41 2.81
CA VAL A 234 32.85 -27.13 1.37
C VAL A 234 33.12 -28.41 0.55
N GLY A 235 33.25 -29.58 1.22
CA GLY A 235 33.44 -30.90 0.63
C GLY A 235 32.15 -31.49 0.09
N ILE A 236 31.80 -31.02 -1.10
CA ILE A 236 30.68 -31.37 -1.97
C ILE A 236 30.53 -32.89 -2.17
N GLY A 237 29.35 -33.44 -1.83
CA GLY A 237 28.94 -34.80 -2.24
C GLY A 237 28.24 -35.63 -1.16
N ASP A 238 28.60 -35.47 0.11
CA ASP A 238 27.96 -36.25 1.18
C ASP A 238 26.75 -35.50 1.76
N SER A 239 25.61 -35.71 1.11
CA SER A 239 24.25 -35.25 1.44
C SER A 239 23.79 -35.42 2.91
N LYS A 240 24.60 -36.01 3.80
CA LYS A 240 24.20 -36.40 5.17
C LYS A 240 23.86 -35.22 6.08
N LEU A 241 24.59 -34.10 6.04
CA LEU A 241 24.32 -32.95 6.92
C LEU A 241 23.05 -32.19 6.50
N ALA A 242 22.92 -31.88 5.20
CA ALA A 242 21.74 -31.21 4.66
C ALA A 242 20.49 -32.09 4.78
N LYS A 243 20.62 -33.39 4.49
CA LYS A 243 19.53 -34.37 4.66
C LYS A 243 19.17 -34.53 6.14
N PHE A 244 20.14 -34.59 7.04
CA PHE A 244 19.88 -34.60 8.47
C PHE A 244 19.14 -33.33 8.92
N PHE A 245 19.62 -32.16 8.55
CA PHE A 245 19.01 -30.89 8.96
C PHE A 245 17.58 -30.74 8.41
N CYS A 246 17.37 -30.98 7.12
CA CYS A 246 16.08 -30.79 6.46
C CYS A 246 15.06 -31.92 6.73
N ASP A 247 15.49 -33.19 6.80
CA ASP A 247 14.55 -34.32 6.95
C ASP A 247 14.38 -34.77 8.40
N THR A 248 15.41 -34.64 9.25
CA THR A 248 15.40 -35.17 10.62
C THR A 248 15.29 -34.05 11.66
N TRP A 249 16.20 -33.08 11.63
CA TRP A 249 16.22 -32.01 12.63
C TRP A 249 15.00 -31.10 12.50
N TRP A 250 14.70 -30.62 11.28
CA TRP A 250 13.58 -29.69 11.06
C TRP A 250 12.24 -30.29 11.49
N LYS A 251 11.93 -31.52 11.07
CA LYS A 251 10.70 -32.22 11.47
C LYS A 251 10.61 -32.42 12.98
N SER A 252 11.73 -32.66 13.64
CA SER A 252 11.76 -32.98 15.07
C SER A 252 11.82 -31.75 15.97
N TYR A 253 12.41 -30.64 15.53
CA TYR A 253 12.80 -29.53 16.42
C TYR A 253 12.27 -28.15 16.02
N VAL A 254 11.63 -27.96 14.86
CA VAL A 254 11.14 -26.62 14.45
C VAL A 254 10.04 -26.07 15.36
N HIS A 255 9.15 -26.92 15.87
CA HIS A 255 8.10 -26.50 16.79
C HIS A 255 8.66 -25.99 18.12
N TYR A 256 9.73 -26.61 18.61
CA TYR A 256 10.45 -26.22 19.83
C TYR A 256 10.99 -24.79 19.74
N MET A 257 11.45 -24.35 18.56
CA MET A 257 11.89 -22.97 18.35
C MET A 257 10.76 -21.95 18.54
N ARG A 258 9.54 -22.27 18.07
CA ARG A 258 8.37 -21.40 18.23
C ARG A 258 7.92 -21.33 19.69
N TYR A 259 7.94 -22.47 20.41
CA TYR A 259 7.64 -22.51 21.84
C TYR A 259 8.64 -21.70 22.67
N ILE A 260 9.95 -21.86 22.40
CA ILE A 260 11.00 -21.06 23.07
C ILE A 260 10.76 -19.57 22.86
N ALA A 261 10.39 -19.14 21.64
CA ALA A 261 10.09 -17.74 21.36
C ALA A 261 8.91 -17.23 22.20
N ILE A 262 7.83 -18.00 22.29
CA ILE A 262 6.62 -17.58 22.98
C ILE A 262 6.78 -17.60 24.49
N GLU A 263 7.38 -18.63 25.08
CA GLU A 263 7.65 -18.66 26.52
C GLU A 263 8.53 -17.48 26.93
N MET A 264 9.58 -17.21 26.16
CA MET A 264 10.44 -16.05 26.42
C MET A 264 9.67 -14.74 26.24
N ALA A 265 8.79 -14.63 25.24
CA ALA A 265 7.95 -13.46 25.05
C ALA A 265 6.95 -13.28 26.20
N VAL A 266 6.33 -14.34 26.71
CA VAL A 266 5.42 -14.33 27.86
C VAL A 266 6.16 -13.97 29.15
N LEU A 267 7.35 -14.54 29.36
CA LEU A 267 8.20 -14.23 30.52
C LEU A 267 8.61 -12.75 30.51
N LEU A 268 9.10 -12.24 29.37
CA LEU A 268 9.49 -10.85 29.22
C LEU A 268 8.26 -9.91 29.30
N ALA A 269 7.12 -10.32 28.77
CA ALA A 269 5.85 -9.60 28.91
C ALA A 269 5.39 -9.54 30.38
N SER A 270 5.53 -10.62 31.14
CA SER A 270 5.16 -10.68 32.56
C SER A 270 6.06 -9.78 33.42
N ILE A 271 7.37 -9.78 33.14
CA ILE A 271 8.32 -8.84 33.76
C ILE A 271 7.92 -7.41 33.42
N THR A 272 7.65 -7.14 32.15
CA THR A 272 7.29 -5.79 31.69
C THR A 272 5.93 -5.35 32.25
N LEU A 273 4.99 -6.27 32.44
CA LEU A 273 3.65 -6.02 32.99
C LEU A 273 3.74 -5.46 34.40
N PHE A 274 4.64 -6.05 35.19
CA PHE A 274 4.91 -5.60 36.55
C PHE A 274 5.45 -4.16 36.61
N PHE A 275 6.29 -3.76 35.65
CA PHE A 275 6.95 -2.45 35.68
C PHE A 275 6.26 -1.34 34.88
N ARG A 276 5.52 -1.68 33.82
CA ARG A 276 5.02 -0.72 32.81
C ARG A 276 3.50 -0.81 32.59
N GLY A 277 2.83 -1.78 33.21
CA GLY A 277 1.38 -1.95 33.12
C GLY A 277 0.90 -2.64 31.84
N PRO A 278 -0.40 -2.98 31.78
CA PRO A 278 -0.95 -3.90 30.77
C PRO A 278 -1.01 -3.35 29.35
N LEU A 279 -1.29 -2.06 29.17
CA LEU A 279 -1.38 -1.44 27.84
C LEU A 279 -0.03 -1.40 27.12
N TYR A 280 1.04 -1.05 27.85
CA TYR A 280 2.39 -1.05 27.29
C TYR A 280 2.84 -2.47 26.91
N VAL A 281 2.52 -3.47 27.74
CA VAL A 281 2.83 -4.88 27.44
C VAL A 281 2.12 -5.37 26.20
N LEU A 282 0.83 -5.05 26.04
CA LEU A 282 0.08 -5.48 24.88
C LEU A 282 0.69 -4.94 23.58
N SER A 283 1.06 -3.65 23.57
CA SER A 283 1.71 -3.00 22.43
C SER A 283 3.11 -3.57 22.16
N SER A 284 3.97 -3.65 23.17
CA SER A 284 5.35 -4.13 23.03
C SER A 284 5.43 -5.62 22.66
N LEU A 285 4.48 -6.43 23.13
CA LEU A 285 4.38 -7.85 22.76
C LEU A 285 3.99 -8.01 21.28
N ALA A 286 3.06 -7.18 20.78
CA ALA A 286 2.70 -7.18 19.37
C ALA A 286 3.90 -6.81 18.47
N GLU A 287 4.66 -5.79 18.85
CA GLU A 287 5.89 -5.41 18.15
C GLU A 287 6.96 -6.52 18.21
N LEU A 288 7.16 -7.12 19.38
CA LEU A 288 8.11 -8.21 19.59
C LEU A 288 7.83 -9.41 18.66
N VAL A 289 6.56 -9.81 18.53
CA VAL A 289 6.17 -10.92 17.64
C VAL A 289 6.44 -10.57 16.17
N MET A 290 6.22 -9.33 15.75
CA MET A 290 6.59 -8.89 14.39
C MET A 290 8.09 -9.03 14.14
N TYR A 291 8.94 -8.68 15.11
CA TYR A 291 10.40 -8.84 14.99
C TYR A 291 10.85 -10.28 14.86
N LEU A 292 10.25 -11.19 15.64
CA LEU A 292 10.58 -12.61 15.60
C LEU A 292 10.25 -13.27 14.25
N ASN A 293 9.33 -12.68 13.48
CA ASN A 293 8.94 -13.16 12.15
C ASN A 293 9.82 -12.66 10.99
N MET A 294 10.58 -11.58 11.18
CA MET A 294 11.40 -11.00 10.11
C MET A 294 12.47 -11.95 9.54
N PRO A 295 13.24 -12.71 10.36
CA PRO A 295 14.22 -13.65 9.82
C PRO A 295 13.61 -14.76 8.95
N HIS A 296 12.41 -15.24 9.28
CA HIS A 296 11.70 -16.26 8.51
C HIS A 296 11.27 -15.72 7.14
N LEU A 297 10.75 -14.50 7.09
CA LEU A 297 10.43 -13.78 5.85
C LEU A 297 11.67 -13.55 4.98
N VAL A 298 12.79 -13.12 5.58
CA VAL A 298 14.07 -12.95 4.86
C VAL A 298 14.50 -14.29 4.27
N GLY A 299 14.40 -15.38 5.04
CA GLY A 299 14.66 -16.73 4.56
C GLY A 299 13.84 -17.10 3.32
N HIS A 300 12.52 -16.91 3.37
CA HIS A 300 11.65 -17.16 2.21
C HIS A 300 11.99 -16.28 1.00
N THR A 301 12.34 -15.02 1.23
CA THR A 301 12.74 -14.08 0.17
C THR A 301 14.03 -14.54 -0.51
N VAL A 302 15.06 -14.94 0.27
CA VAL A 302 16.31 -15.49 -0.27
C VAL A 302 16.04 -16.76 -1.09
N MET A 303 15.21 -17.68 -0.58
CA MET A 303 14.87 -18.91 -1.30
C MET A 303 14.14 -18.62 -2.61
N SER A 304 13.12 -17.78 -2.56
CA SER A 304 12.32 -17.37 -3.72
C SER A 304 13.16 -16.72 -4.82
N MET A 305 14.09 -15.83 -4.45
CA MET A 305 15.03 -15.20 -5.39
C MET A 305 16.07 -16.20 -5.94
N SER A 306 16.61 -17.07 -5.09
CA SER A 306 17.56 -18.11 -5.51
C SER A 306 16.93 -19.08 -6.52
N THR A 307 15.69 -19.54 -6.25
CA THR A 307 14.93 -20.39 -7.17
C THR A 307 14.63 -19.67 -8.49
N ALA A 308 14.30 -18.38 -8.46
CA ALA A 308 14.07 -17.61 -9.69
C ALA A 308 15.32 -17.53 -10.56
N ILE A 309 16.50 -17.30 -9.98
CA ILE A 309 17.78 -17.28 -10.70
C ILE A 309 18.12 -18.65 -11.28
N ILE A 310 17.92 -19.72 -10.51
CA ILE A 310 18.16 -21.10 -10.98
C ILE A 310 17.25 -21.43 -12.17
N ASN A 311 15.96 -21.09 -12.07
CA ASN A 311 15.01 -21.30 -13.16
C ASN A 311 15.39 -20.48 -14.40
N MET A 312 15.77 -19.22 -14.23
CA MET A 312 16.28 -18.37 -15.30
C MET A 312 17.46 -19.00 -16.04
N GLN A 313 18.45 -19.51 -15.31
CA GLN A 313 19.62 -20.18 -15.90
C GLN A 313 19.22 -21.42 -16.68
N ARG A 314 18.25 -22.19 -16.17
CA ARG A 314 17.70 -23.38 -16.83
C ARG A 314 16.99 -23.02 -18.14
N SER A 315 16.11 -22.02 -18.14
CA SER A 315 15.40 -21.56 -19.33
C SER A 315 16.37 -21.04 -20.40
N LEU A 316 17.38 -20.26 -20.00
CA LEU A 316 18.42 -19.79 -20.92
C LEU A 316 19.26 -20.95 -21.49
N HIS A 317 19.57 -21.96 -20.68
CA HIS A 317 20.28 -23.14 -21.15
C HIS A 317 19.43 -23.98 -22.12
N TRP A 318 18.12 -24.08 -21.89
CA TRP A 318 17.19 -24.72 -22.83
C TRP A 318 17.14 -23.97 -24.17
N LEU A 319 17.01 -22.64 -24.15
CA LEU A 319 16.99 -21.82 -25.37
C LEU A 319 18.29 -21.95 -26.17
N LYS A 320 19.45 -22.03 -25.47
CA LYS A 320 20.75 -22.26 -26.11
C LYS A 320 20.81 -23.61 -26.85
N ARG A 321 20.13 -24.64 -26.34
CA ARG A 321 20.05 -25.97 -26.97
C ARG A 321 19.04 -26.00 -28.12
N HIS A 322 17.96 -25.22 -28.02
CA HIS A 322 16.89 -25.09 -29.02
C HIS A 322 16.97 -23.73 -29.73
N SER A 323 18.00 -23.55 -30.56
CA SER A 323 18.23 -22.28 -31.26
C SER A 323 17.11 -21.93 -32.24
N ASP A 324 16.36 -22.91 -32.73
CA ASP A 324 15.15 -22.77 -33.57
C ASP A 324 13.99 -22.08 -32.83
N ALA A 325 13.90 -22.22 -31.50
CA ALA A 325 12.89 -21.56 -30.67
C ALA A 325 13.19 -20.06 -30.42
N THR A 326 14.37 -19.56 -30.82
CA THR A 326 14.76 -18.16 -30.63
C THR A 326 13.83 -17.20 -31.35
N LEU A 327 13.40 -17.52 -32.57
CA LEU A 327 12.51 -16.66 -33.36
C LEU A 327 11.11 -16.53 -32.72
N PRO A 328 10.42 -17.62 -32.33
CA PRO A 328 9.21 -17.54 -31.50
C PRO A 328 9.36 -16.70 -30.22
N VAL A 329 10.47 -16.88 -29.49
CA VAL A 329 10.74 -16.12 -28.25
C VAL A 329 10.93 -14.62 -28.55
N MET A 330 11.70 -14.27 -29.57
CA MET A 330 11.92 -12.87 -29.98
C MET A 330 10.62 -12.20 -30.42
N LEU A 331 9.78 -12.89 -31.18
CA LEU A 331 8.52 -12.32 -31.66
C LEU A 331 7.54 -12.05 -30.51
N LEU A 332 7.43 -12.97 -29.55
CA LEU A 332 6.60 -12.81 -28.35
C LEU A 332 7.14 -11.74 -27.38
N THR A 333 8.46 -11.60 -27.25
CA THR A 333 9.07 -10.61 -26.35
C THR A 333 9.05 -9.19 -26.93
N SER A 334 9.14 -9.04 -28.27
CA SER A 334 9.37 -7.74 -28.92
C SER A 334 8.44 -6.59 -28.50
N PRO A 335 7.11 -6.76 -28.34
CA PRO A 335 6.23 -5.64 -28.00
C PRO A 335 6.50 -5.12 -26.58
N CYS A 336 6.77 -6.02 -25.64
CA CYS A 336 7.09 -5.67 -24.27
C CYS A 336 8.51 -5.11 -24.13
N GLN A 337 9.48 -5.63 -24.91
CA GLN A 337 10.84 -5.12 -24.94
C GLN A 337 10.90 -3.67 -25.40
N LEU A 338 10.18 -3.33 -26.47
CA LEU A 338 10.14 -1.96 -26.98
C LEU A 338 9.65 -0.99 -25.90
N SER A 339 8.59 -1.36 -25.18
CA SER A 339 8.02 -0.58 -24.08
C SER A 339 9.01 -0.43 -22.90
N LEU A 340 9.70 -1.52 -22.52
CA LEU A 340 10.71 -1.53 -21.45
C LEU A 340 11.95 -0.71 -21.79
N VAL A 341 12.48 -0.83 -23.02
CA VAL A 341 13.63 -0.04 -23.47
C VAL A 341 13.28 1.44 -23.52
N GLN A 342 12.08 1.79 -24.02
CA GLN A 342 11.60 3.16 -23.98
C GLN A 342 11.49 3.67 -22.54
N ALA A 343 11.00 2.85 -21.61
CA ALA A 343 10.95 3.20 -20.19
C ALA A 343 12.35 3.40 -19.58
N ILE A 344 13.30 2.51 -19.86
CA ILE A 344 14.70 2.63 -19.40
C ILE A 344 15.34 3.92 -19.92
N TYR A 345 15.14 4.24 -21.20
CA TYR A 345 15.65 5.49 -21.78
C TYR A 345 15.02 6.74 -21.16
N TYR A 346 13.72 6.68 -20.89
CA TYR A 346 12.97 7.76 -20.25
C TYR A 346 13.48 8.01 -18.82
N PHE A 347 13.68 6.96 -18.02
CA PHE A 347 14.15 7.05 -16.63
C PHE A 347 15.68 6.98 -16.48
N ARG A 348 16.46 7.24 -17.52
CA ARG A 348 17.93 7.06 -17.52
C ARG A 348 18.69 7.78 -16.39
N ASN A 349 18.12 8.85 -15.84
CA ASN A 349 18.70 9.62 -14.74
C ASN A 349 18.35 9.06 -13.35
N HIS A 350 17.51 8.02 -13.27
CA HIS A 350 17.05 7.38 -12.04
C HIS A 350 17.58 5.94 -11.94
N TYR A 351 18.78 5.77 -11.39
CA TYR A 351 19.51 4.50 -11.39
C TYR A 351 18.75 3.33 -10.75
N LEU A 352 18.02 3.55 -9.64
CA LEU A 352 17.20 2.52 -8.99
C LEU A 352 16.05 2.05 -9.88
N THR A 353 15.36 3.00 -10.51
CA THR A 353 14.25 2.73 -11.45
C THR A 353 14.75 1.94 -12.65
N VAL A 354 15.91 2.33 -13.20
CA VAL A 354 16.54 1.60 -14.31
C VAL A 354 16.91 0.18 -13.88
N ALA A 355 17.48 -0.01 -12.69
CA ALA A 355 17.81 -1.34 -12.17
C ALA A 355 16.55 -2.22 -12.01
N LEU A 356 15.44 -1.65 -11.50
CA LEU A 356 14.15 -2.35 -11.40
C LEU A 356 13.64 -2.78 -12.79
N LEU A 357 13.64 -1.86 -13.75
CA LEU A 357 13.16 -2.13 -15.12
C LEU A 357 14.01 -3.20 -15.81
N ILE A 358 15.33 -3.20 -15.61
CA ILE A 358 16.24 -4.25 -16.10
C ILE A 358 15.91 -5.61 -15.45
N GLY A 359 15.65 -5.62 -14.15
CA GLY A 359 15.26 -6.83 -13.42
C GLY A 359 13.96 -7.43 -13.95
N VAL A 360 12.93 -6.60 -14.12
CA VAL A 360 11.63 -7.04 -14.67
C VAL A 360 11.75 -7.45 -16.13
N ASN A 361 12.55 -6.74 -16.92
CA ASN A 361 12.85 -7.13 -18.30
C ASN A 361 13.42 -8.56 -18.36
N THR A 362 14.41 -8.82 -17.51
CA THR A 362 15.05 -10.13 -17.42
C THR A 362 14.03 -11.24 -17.06
N LEU A 363 13.17 -10.99 -16.07
CA LEU A 363 12.12 -11.94 -15.68
C LEU A 363 11.10 -12.20 -16.79
N LEU A 364 10.76 -11.16 -17.57
CA LEU A 364 9.82 -11.28 -18.68
C LEU A 364 10.38 -12.14 -19.82
N ILE A 365 11.65 -11.92 -20.20
CA ILE A 365 12.34 -12.72 -21.21
C ILE A 365 12.33 -14.19 -20.79
N VAL A 366 12.72 -14.47 -19.53
CA VAL A 366 12.71 -15.82 -18.96
C VAL A 366 11.32 -16.43 -19.02
N ARG A 367 10.27 -15.67 -18.68
CA ARG A 367 8.90 -16.19 -18.73
C ARG A 367 8.45 -16.53 -20.15
N VAL A 368 8.82 -15.73 -21.15
CA VAL A 368 8.50 -16.06 -22.55
C VAL A 368 9.21 -17.35 -22.97
N ILE A 369 10.48 -17.52 -22.61
CA ILE A 369 11.20 -18.78 -22.87
C ILE A 369 10.46 -19.96 -22.22
N ASP A 370 10.03 -19.82 -20.96
CA ASP A 370 9.27 -20.85 -20.28
C ASP A 370 7.92 -21.15 -20.96
N LEU A 371 7.23 -20.15 -21.50
CA LEU A 371 5.96 -20.36 -22.21
C LEU A 371 6.13 -21.08 -23.54
N VAL A 372 7.19 -20.77 -24.29
CA VAL A 372 7.52 -21.48 -25.53
C VAL A 372 7.90 -22.94 -25.21
N ARG A 373 8.72 -23.13 -24.17
CA ARG A 373 9.08 -24.45 -23.65
C ARG A 373 7.89 -25.24 -23.11
N GLU A 374 6.95 -24.58 -22.43
CA GLU A 374 5.69 -25.18 -21.96
C GLU A 374 4.79 -25.59 -23.14
N PHE A 375 4.73 -24.78 -24.20
CA PHE A 375 3.93 -25.09 -25.39
C PHE A 375 4.47 -26.30 -26.15
N ASP A 376 5.80 -26.45 -26.23
CA ASP A 376 6.47 -27.54 -26.95
C ASP A 376 6.08 -28.94 -26.45
N VAL A 377 5.64 -29.04 -25.19
CA VAL A 377 5.19 -30.30 -24.58
C VAL A 377 3.65 -30.47 -24.53
N THR A 378 2.90 -29.62 -25.24
CA THR A 378 1.43 -29.69 -25.33
C THR A 378 0.96 -30.59 -26.47
N GLU A 379 -0.36 -30.81 -26.58
CA GLU A 379 -0.99 -31.52 -27.72
C GLU A 379 -0.56 -30.99 -29.09
N ALA A 380 -0.31 -29.68 -29.19
CA ALA A 380 0.10 -29.02 -30.43
C ALA A 380 1.62 -28.77 -30.52
N GLY A 381 2.39 -29.27 -29.56
CA GLY A 381 3.86 -29.16 -29.50
C GLY A 381 4.58 -30.34 -30.15
N SER A 382 5.91 -30.36 -30.04
CA SER A 382 6.77 -31.34 -30.71
C SER A 382 6.94 -32.64 -29.94
N VAL A 383 6.77 -32.61 -28.61
CA VAL A 383 7.04 -33.76 -27.72
C VAL A 383 5.85 -34.05 -26.80
N HIS A 384 5.42 -35.31 -26.80
CA HIS A 384 4.33 -35.78 -25.96
C HIS A 384 4.84 -36.72 -24.88
N TRP A 385 4.43 -36.45 -23.65
CA TRP A 385 4.65 -37.33 -22.50
C TRP A 385 3.31 -37.93 -22.06
N LYS A 386 3.24 -39.26 -21.92
CA LYS A 386 2.03 -40.00 -21.54
C LYS A 386 2.32 -41.05 -20.48
N TYR A 387 1.29 -41.47 -19.76
CA TYR A 387 1.36 -42.67 -18.93
C TYR A 387 1.08 -43.89 -19.81
N VAL A 388 1.87 -44.95 -19.64
CA VAL A 388 1.66 -46.20 -20.38
C VAL A 388 0.29 -46.77 -20.02
N GLY A 389 -0.55 -47.04 -21.02
CA GLY A 389 -1.89 -47.61 -20.85
C GLY A 389 -3.01 -46.62 -20.49
N LYS A 390 -2.76 -45.31 -20.48
CA LYS A 390 -3.81 -44.28 -20.33
C LYS A 390 -3.78 -43.29 -21.50
N ASP A 391 -4.94 -43.06 -22.11
CA ASP A 391 -5.13 -42.04 -23.14
C ASP A 391 -5.25 -40.65 -22.52
N GLY A 392 -4.10 -40.05 -22.18
CA GLY A 392 -4.02 -38.68 -21.69
C GLY A 392 -2.59 -38.19 -21.61
N LEU A 393 -2.34 -36.96 -22.08
CA LEU A 393 -1.03 -36.32 -21.93
C LEU A 393 -0.77 -35.94 -20.49
N ILE A 394 0.49 -36.06 -20.10
CA ILE A 394 0.99 -35.53 -18.84
C ILE A 394 0.88 -34.00 -18.89
N PRO A 395 0.45 -33.34 -17.79
CA PRO A 395 0.33 -31.90 -17.75
C PRO A 395 1.62 -31.20 -18.19
N PRO A 396 1.54 -30.12 -19.00
CA PRO A 396 2.71 -29.47 -19.61
C PRO A 396 3.80 -29.08 -18.61
N GLN A 397 3.44 -28.74 -17.37
CA GLN A 397 4.40 -28.34 -16.35
C GLN A 397 5.27 -29.51 -15.86
N LEU A 398 4.73 -30.73 -15.79
CA LEU A 398 5.49 -31.93 -15.44
C LEU A 398 6.26 -32.46 -16.66
N SER A 399 5.63 -32.43 -17.84
CA SER A 399 6.26 -32.81 -19.11
C SER A 399 7.50 -31.95 -19.43
N THR A 400 7.44 -30.65 -19.13
CA THR A 400 8.56 -29.71 -19.19
C THR A 400 9.78 -30.17 -18.38
N LEU A 401 9.53 -30.69 -17.17
CA LEU A 401 10.59 -31.14 -16.28
C LEU A 401 11.15 -32.49 -16.72
N LEU A 402 10.28 -33.39 -17.18
CA LEU A 402 10.63 -34.69 -17.72
C LEU A 402 11.50 -34.54 -18.96
N GLU A 403 11.13 -33.65 -19.88
CA GLU A 403 11.85 -33.40 -21.11
C GLU A 403 13.27 -32.88 -20.85
N ASP A 404 13.40 -31.85 -20.02
CA ASP A 404 14.70 -31.30 -19.67
C ASP A 404 15.63 -32.34 -19.04
N ALA A 405 15.10 -33.17 -18.15
CA ALA A 405 15.91 -34.14 -17.44
C ALA A 405 16.25 -35.36 -18.33
N TYR A 406 15.39 -35.69 -19.31
CA TYR A 406 15.71 -36.61 -20.40
C TYR A 406 16.84 -36.06 -21.28
N GLU A 407 16.72 -34.83 -21.77
CA GLU A 407 17.73 -34.23 -22.66
C GLU A 407 19.09 -33.99 -21.99
N THR A 408 19.09 -33.65 -20.70
CA THR A 408 20.31 -33.47 -19.91
C THR A 408 20.89 -34.78 -19.37
N LYS A 409 20.25 -35.92 -19.66
CA LYS A 409 20.64 -37.27 -19.22
C LYS A 409 20.75 -37.39 -17.69
N LEU A 410 19.91 -36.65 -16.97
CA LEU A 410 19.87 -36.69 -15.51
C LEU A 410 19.23 -38.02 -15.05
N PRO A 411 19.89 -38.79 -14.16
CA PRO A 411 19.38 -40.09 -13.72
C PRO A 411 18.13 -40.00 -12.84
N ARG A 412 17.88 -38.85 -12.19
CA ARG A 412 16.71 -38.59 -11.33
C ARG A 412 16.24 -37.16 -11.54
N LEU A 413 14.93 -36.95 -11.51
CA LEU A 413 14.33 -35.65 -11.73
C LEU A 413 14.50 -34.78 -10.47
N GLU A 414 15.15 -33.63 -10.64
CA GLU A 414 15.57 -32.76 -9.54
C GLU A 414 14.46 -31.75 -9.16
N VAL A 415 13.22 -32.15 -8.90
CA VAL A 415 12.18 -31.19 -8.45
C VAL A 415 11.30 -31.74 -7.31
N VAL A 416 11.06 -30.86 -6.33
CA VAL A 416 10.35 -31.13 -5.08
C VAL A 416 8.83 -31.11 -5.27
N THR A 417 8.24 -32.26 -5.56
CA THR A 417 6.89 -32.55 -5.07
C THR A 417 7.00 -33.69 -4.08
N LEU A 418 6.31 -33.54 -2.94
CA LEU A 418 6.37 -34.43 -1.79
C LEU A 418 6.10 -35.90 -2.09
N ASP A 419 5.34 -36.17 -3.15
CA ASP A 419 4.77 -37.47 -3.44
C ASP A 419 5.23 -38.02 -4.81
N LEU A 420 6.26 -37.43 -5.43
CA LEU A 420 6.69 -37.75 -6.80
C LEU A 420 8.19 -38.04 -6.87
N LEU A 421 8.54 -39.31 -7.03
CA LEU A 421 9.90 -39.79 -7.27
C LEU A 421 10.00 -40.29 -8.72
N ILE A 422 10.86 -39.69 -9.54
CA ILE A 422 10.94 -40.01 -10.97
C ILE A 422 12.31 -40.56 -11.31
N ASP A 423 12.33 -41.79 -11.83
CA ASP A 423 13.49 -42.43 -12.42
C ASP A 423 13.38 -42.35 -13.94
N ILE A 424 14.10 -41.39 -14.53
CA ILE A 424 14.04 -41.12 -15.96
C ILE A 424 14.78 -42.19 -16.75
N LYS A 425 15.84 -42.80 -16.17
CA LYS A 425 16.55 -43.92 -16.81
C LYS A 425 15.66 -45.14 -16.93
N ALA A 426 14.82 -45.38 -15.93
CA ALA A 426 13.86 -46.47 -15.93
C ALA A 426 12.50 -46.08 -16.56
N MET A 427 12.33 -44.82 -17.01
CA MET A 427 11.07 -44.25 -17.50
C MET A 427 9.88 -44.50 -16.55
N LYS A 428 10.11 -44.32 -15.24
CA LYS A 428 9.15 -44.64 -14.17
C LYS A 428 8.87 -43.47 -13.25
N LEU A 429 7.61 -43.31 -12.87
CA LEU A 429 7.11 -42.29 -11.96
C LEU A 429 6.46 -42.96 -10.75
N HIS A 430 6.98 -42.66 -9.57
CA HIS A 430 6.45 -43.14 -8.29
C HIS A 430 5.49 -42.08 -7.74
N ARG A 431 4.20 -42.41 -7.62
CA ARG A 431 3.16 -41.54 -7.06
C ARG A 431 2.37 -42.36 -6.04
N ASP A 432 2.27 -41.87 -4.80
CA ASP A 432 1.45 -42.48 -3.74
C ASP A 432 1.69 -44.01 -3.58
N ASP A 433 2.96 -44.43 -3.54
CA ASP A 433 3.43 -45.84 -3.51
C ASP A 433 3.14 -46.69 -4.77
N GLU A 434 2.56 -46.13 -5.83
CA GLU A 434 2.38 -46.80 -7.13
C GLU A 434 3.49 -46.41 -8.14
N LEU A 435 4.02 -47.41 -8.84
CA LEU A 435 4.95 -47.25 -9.97
C LEU A 435 4.16 -47.15 -11.27
N VAL A 436 4.25 -46.01 -11.94
CA VAL A 436 3.60 -45.75 -13.22
C VAL A 436 4.66 -45.59 -14.31
N ASP A 437 4.55 -46.37 -15.38
CA ASP A 437 5.46 -46.30 -16.52
C ASP A 437 5.13 -45.07 -17.39
N LEU A 438 6.17 -44.44 -17.93
CA LEU A 438 6.12 -43.25 -18.75
C LEU A 438 6.50 -43.57 -20.20
N GLU A 439 5.79 -42.95 -21.13
CA GLU A 439 6.10 -42.99 -22.56
C GLU A 439 6.40 -41.58 -23.07
N ARG A 440 7.53 -41.42 -23.76
CA ARG A 440 7.89 -40.20 -24.50
C ARG A 440 7.73 -40.46 -25.99
N LYS A 441 6.88 -39.69 -26.66
CA LYS A 441 6.68 -39.74 -28.11
C LYS A 441 7.05 -38.40 -28.74
N GLN A 442 8.03 -38.42 -29.64
CA GLN A 442 8.37 -37.26 -30.45
C GLN A 442 7.51 -37.26 -31.71
N ILE A 443 6.75 -36.18 -31.93
CA ILE A 443 5.80 -36.07 -33.05
C ILE A 443 6.40 -35.26 -34.19
N VAL A 444 7.16 -34.22 -33.86
CA VAL A 444 7.85 -33.39 -34.82
C VAL A 444 9.35 -33.48 -34.55
N GLU A 445 10.16 -33.58 -35.62
CA GLU A 445 11.61 -33.66 -35.50
C GLU A 445 12.19 -32.42 -34.79
N TYR A 446 13.28 -32.61 -34.05
CA TYR A 446 13.99 -31.50 -33.40
C TYR A 446 14.41 -30.45 -34.43
N GLY A 447 14.11 -29.16 -34.18
CA GLY A 447 14.42 -28.07 -35.11
C GLY A 447 13.19 -27.39 -35.75
N SER A 448 11.98 -27.86 -35.46
CA SER A 448 10.75 -27.33 -36.05
C SER A 448 10.05 -26.23 -35.24
N ALA A 449 10.65 -25.69 -34.16
CA ALA A 449 9.97 -24.72 -33.31
C ALA A 449 9.56 -23.43 -34.05
N GLN A 450 10.18 -23.12 -35.18
CA GLN A 450 9.75 -22.04 -36.08
C GLN A 450 8.30 -22.24 -36.60
N SER A 451 7.85 -23.49 -36.73
CA SER A 451 6.48 -23.81 -37.15
C SER A 451 5.41 -23.30 -36.18
N PHE A 452 5.77 -23.06 -34.91
CA PHE A 452 4.85 -22.53 -33.90
C PHE A 452 4.29 -21.16 -34.29
N LEU A 453 5.08 -20.35 -35.01
CA LEU A 453 4.68 -19.02 -35.47
C LEU A 453 3.46 -19.05 -36.41
N TYR A 454 3.24 -20.16 -37.09
CA TYR A 454 2.13 -20.36 -38.03
C TYR A 454 0.93 -21.07 -37.40
N ASN A 455 1.04 -21.51 -36.14
CA ASN A 455 -0.02 -22.23 -35.44
C ASN A 455 -0.84 -21.28 -34.56
N GLY A 456 -2.11 -21.05 -34.89
CA GLY A 456 -3.00 -20.20 -34.07
C GLY A 456 -3.14 -20.67 -32.61
N ARG A 457 -2.97 -21.97 -32.33
CA ARG A 457 -3.00 -22.53 -30.97
C ARG A 457 -1.83 -22.05 -30.12
N PHE A 458 -0.68 -21.73 -30.74
CA PHE A 458 0.49 -21.20 -30.04
C PHE A 458 0.17 -19.84 -29.40
N TYR A 459 -0.39 -18.90 -30.16
CA TYR A 459 -0.75 -17.58 -29.64
C TYR A 459 -1.92 -17.65 -28.65
N ALA A 460 -2.93 -18.50 -28.91
CA ALA A 460 -4.03 -18.73 -27.98
C ALA A 460 -3.55 -19.30 -26.62
N TYR A 461 -2.46 -20.09 -26.62
CA TYR A 461 -1.85 -20.64 -25.41
C TYR A 461 -0.91 -19.64 -24.71
N THR A 462 -0.07 -18.93 -25.45
CA THR A 462 1.05 -18.14 -24.91
C THR A 462 0.66 -16.70 -24.57
N VAL A 463 -0.09 -16.00 -25.44
CA VAL A 463 -0.39 -14.56 -25.28
C VAL A 463 -1.22 -14.30 -24.02
N PRO A 464 -2.34 -15.01 -23.74
CA PRO A 464 -3.07 -14.81 -22.48
C PRO A 464 -2.19 -15.09 -21.26
N ARG A 465 -1.38 -16.17 -21.29
CA ARG A 465 -0.52 -16.52 -20.14
C ARG A 465 0.59 -15.52 -19.89
N LEU A 466 1.11 -14.88 -20.93
CA LEU A 466 2.09 -13.82 -20.84
C LEU A 466 1.46 -12.55 -20.23
N ILE A 467 0.31 -12.12 -20.75
CA ILE A 467 -0.42 -10.93 -20.27
C ILE A 467 -0.85 -11.09 -18.81
N PHE A 468 -1.36 -12.26 -18.42
CA PHE A 468 -1.82 -12.52 -17.06
C PHE A 468 -0.71 -13.00 -16.11
N ALA A 469 0.55 -13.03 -16.57
CA ALA A 469 1.70 -13.57 -15.83
C ALA A 469 1.40 -14.92 -15.14
N GLN A 470 0.66 -15.81 -15.81
CA GLN A 470 0.22 -17.08 -15.21
C GLN A 470 1.43 -17.96 -14.92
N SER A 471 1.71 -18.29 -13.65
CA SER A 471 2.75 -19.26 -13.29
C SER A 471 2.25 -20.69 -13.49
N SER A 472 3.17 -21.60 -13.84
CA SER A 472 2.91 -23.03 -14.00
C SER A 472 2.56 -23.67 -12.64
N GLY A 473 1.26 -23.86 -12.40
CA GLY A 473 0.69 -24.28 -11.12
C GLY A 473 0.79 -25.78 -10.85
N LEU A 474 1.97 -26.30 -10.52
CA LEU A 474 2.12 -27.66 -9.98
C LEU A 474 2.58 -27.72 -8.51
N PHE A 475 3.05 -26.61 -7.93
CA PHE A 475 3.50 -26.55 -6.54
C PHE A 475 2.51 -25.77 -5.68
N GLY A 476 1.81 -26.51 -4.80
CA GLY A 476 0.69 -26.02 -3.99
C GLY A 476 -0.55 -26.81 -4.34
N GLY A 477 -1.05 -27.62 -3.41
CA GLY A 477 -2.16 -28.56 -3.64
C GLY A 477 -3.42 -27.94 -4.27
N VAL A 478 -4.39 -28.78 -4.61
CA VAL A 478 -5.60 -28.37 -5.37
C VAL A 478 -6.33 -27.16 -4.74
N GLN A 479 -6.36 -27.06 -3.42
CA GLN A 479 -6.97 -25.92 -2.71
C GLN A 479 -6.22 -24.61 -2.95
N PHE A 480 -4.88 -24.64 -2.89
CA PHE A 480 -4.03 -23.48 -3.16
C PHE A 480 -4.25 -22.96 -4.59
N ARG A 481 -4.34 -23.88 -5.57
CA ARG A 481 -4.61 -23.52 -6.96
C ARG A 481 -5.95 -22.80 -7.15
N ARG A 482 -7.01 -23.26 -6.47
CA ARG A 482 -8.33 -22.62 -6.53
C ARG A 482 -8.31 -21.20 -5.96
N VAL A 483 -7.64 -21.01 -4.82
CA VAL A 483 -7.49 -19.69 -4.19
C VAL A 483 -6.73 -18.72 -5.10
N TYR A 484 -5.65 -19.17 -5.74
CA TYR A 484 -4.87 -18.32 -6.66
C TYR A 484 -5.64 -17.93 -7.92
N VAL A 485 -6.40 -18.86 -8.50
CA VAL A 485 -7.24 -18.56 -9.67
C VAL A 485 -8.32 -17.55 -9.29
N LEU A 486 -8.99 -17.74 -8.15
CA LEU A 486 -10.00 -16.82 -7.65
C LEU A 486 -9.40 -15.42 -7.40
N LEU A 487 -8.28 -15.33 -6.68
CA LEU A 487 -7.62 -14.07 -6.37
C LEU A 487 -7.21 -13.33 -7.65
N ARG A 488 -6.73 -14.05 -8.66
CA ARG A 488 -6.37 -13.49 -9.97
C ARG A 488 -7.60 -12.98 -10.74
N ILE A 489 -8.71 -13.72 -10.73
CA ILE A 489 -9.97 -13.28 -11.36
C ILE A 489 -10.43 -11.97 -10.69
N ILE A 490 -10.44 -11.93 -9.37
CA ILE A 490 -10.80 -10.72 -8.61
C ILE A 490 -9.88 -9.56 -9.00
N THR A 491 -8.56 -9.74 -9.00
CA THR A 491 -7.62 -8.66 -9.35
C THR A 491 -7.76 -8.20 -10.79
N SER A 492 -7.98 -9.12 -11.75
CA SER A 492 -8.22 -8.77 -13.15
C SER A 492 -9.54 -8.01 -13.34
N CYS A 493 -10.61 -8.42 -12.66
CA CYS A 493 -11.89 -7.70 -12.67
C CYS A 493 -11.72 -6.30 -12.07
N CYS A 494 -11.07 -6.16 -10.91
CA CYS A 494 -10.79 -4.86 -10.30
C CYS A 494 -9.97 -3.96 -11.24
N PHE A 495 -8.96 -4.51 -11.92
CA PHE A 495 -8.14 -3.76 -12.86
C PHE A 495 -8.93 -3.30 -14.10
N LEU A 496 -9.81 -4.15 -14.64
CA LEU A 496 -10.70 -3.80 -15.75
C LEU A 496 -11.71 -2.71 -15.35
N VAL A 497 -12.33 -2.83 -14.17
CA VAL A 497 -13.24 -1.81 -13.63
C VAL A 497 -12.50 -0.49 -13.43
N PHE A 498 -11.30 -0.53 -12.84
CA PHE A 498 -10.46 0.67 -12.67
C PHE A 498 -10.08 1.30 -14.01
N THR A 499 -9.70 0.49 -14.99
CA THR A 499 -9.36 0.97 -16.34
C THR A 499 -10.57 1.61 -17.01
N ALA A 500 -11.74 0.96 -16.95
CA ALA A 500 -12.99 1.51 -17.48
C ALA A 500 -13.38 2.82 -16.78
N PHE A 501 -13.20 2.89 -15.46
CA PHE A 501 -13.43 4.09 -14.66
C PHE A 501 -12.49 5.24 -15.07
N VAL A 502 -11.18 5.00 -15.15
CA VAL A 502 -10.20 6.01 -15.61
C VAL A 502 -10.49 6.46 -17.05
N CYS A 503 -10.83 5.53 -17.96
CA CYS A 503 -11.20 5.87 -19.32
C CYS A 503 -12.47 6.73 -19.39
N GLY A 504 -13.51 6.37 -18.61
CA GLY A 504 -14.74 7.15 -18.51
C GLY A 504 -14.50 8.56 -17.97
N LEU A 505 -13.60 8.70 -17.00
CA LEU A 505 -13.26 10.00 -16.41
C LEU A 505 -12.39 10.86 -17.32
N LEU A 506 -11.44 10.27 -18.06
CA LEU A 506 -10.69 10.97 -19.10
C LEU A 506 -11.60 11.47 -20.22
N PHE A 507 -12.61 10.70 -20.58
CA PHE A 507 -13.64 11.13 -21.51
C PHE A 507 -14.44 12.32 -20.97
N GLN A 508 -14.82 12.30 -19.70
CA GLN A 508 -15.50 13.43 -19.06
C GLN A 508 -14.61 14.68 -18.95
N ALA A 509 -13.31 14.53 -18.70
CA ALA A 509 -12.35 15.65 -18.69
C ALA A 509 -12.18 16.26 -20.09
N ALA A 510 -12.22 15.44 -21.15
CA ALA A 510 -12.17 15.91 -22.53
C ALA A 510 -13.43 16.70 -22.95
N PHE A 511 -14.57 16.41 -22.32
CA PHE A 511 -15.87 17.03 -22.59
C PHE A 511 -16.50 17.56 -21.29
N PRO A 512 -16.04 18.71 -20.76
CA PRO A 512 -16.52 19.25 -19.49
C PRO A 512 -18.04 19.51 -19.43
N GLN A 513 -18.68 19.66 -20.59
CA GLN A 513 -20.14 19.79 -20.74
C GLN A 513 -20.91 18.54 -20.26
N LEU A 514 -20.25 17.39 -20.14
CA LEU A 514 -20.82 16.15 -19.61
C LEU A 514 -20.79 16.09 -18.07
N ARG A 515 -20.23 17.09 -17.37
CA ARG A 515 -20.24 17.13 -15.91
C ARG A 515 -21.67 17.36 -15.41
N PRO A 516 -22.19 16.50 -14.53
CA PRO A 516 -23.49 16.73 -13.93
C PRO A 516 -23.37 17.84 -12.85
N TRP A 517 -23.47 19.10 -13.30
CA TRP A 517 -23.93 20.31 -12.58
C TRP A 517 -23.16 20.75 -11.30
N PRO A 518 -22.36 21.84 -11.32
CA PRO A 518 -21.63 22.37 -10.16
C PRO A 518 -22.55 23.09 -9.14
N VAL A 519 -22.06 23.36 -7.92
CA VAL A 519 -22.71 24.28 -6.95
C VAL A 519 -22.85 25.65 -7.60
N ARG A 520 -24.05 26.21 -7.58
CA ARG A 520 -24.35 27.53 -8.15
C ARG A 520 -24.91 28.45 -7.09
N VAL A 521 -24.66 29.74 -7.25
CA VAL A 521 -25.28 30.78 -6.44
C VAL A 521 -26.07 31.72 -7.34
N TYR A 522 -27.22 32.16 -6.83
CA TYR A 522 -28.08 33.14 -7.47
C TYR A 522 -28.60 34.10 -6.41
N ALA A 523 -28.30 35.39 -6.54
CA ALA A 523 -28.99 36.44 -5.81
C ALA A 523 -30.30 36.79 -6.53
N SER A 524 -31.31 37.13 -5.74
CA SER A 524 -32.55 37.70 -6.25
C SER A 524 -32.28 39.09 -6.85
N GLU A 525 -33.06 39.50 -7.86
CA GLU A 525 -32.91 40.80 -8.55
C GLU A 525 -33.00 42.00 -7.60
N ASP A 526 -33.69 41.85 -6.47
CA ASP A 526 -33.84 42.85 -5.41
C ASP A 526 -32.76 42.75 -4.32
N GLY A 527 -31.82 41.80 -4.44
CA GLY A 527 -30.77 41.51 -3.46
C GLY A 527 -31.28 40.94 -2.13
N SER A 528 -32.58 40.65 -1.99
CA SER A 528 -33.20 40.29 -0.71
C SER A 528 -32.98 38.81 -0.33
N ALA A 529 -32.59 37.99 -1.30
CA ALA A 529 -32.35 36.56 -1.13
C ALA A 529 -31.10 36.10 -1.88
N LEU A 530 -30.36 35.16 -1.29
CA LEU A 530 -29.28 34.41 -1.93
C LEU A 530 -29.64 32.93 -1.93
N THR A 531 -29.65 32.31 -3.10
CA THR A 531 -29.92 30.88 -3.25
C THR A 531 -28.65 30.14 -3.60
N VAL A 532 -28.26 29.18 -2.76
CA VAL A 532 -27.23 28.19 -3.08
C VAL A 532 -27.94 26.96 -3.63
N ASP A 533 -27.65 26.61 -4.87
CA ASP A 533 -28.25 25.47 -5.56
C ASP A 533 -27.21 24.40 -5.83
N HIS A 534 -27.40 23.23 -5.21
CA HIS A 534 -26.53 22.06 -5.34
C HIS A 534 -27.40 20.80 -5.50
N ILE A 535 -26.86 19.75 -6.16
CA ILE A 535 -27.61 18.51 -6.49
C ILE A 535 -28.29 17.86 -5.27
N VAL A 536 -27.73 18.12 -4.09
CA VAL A 536 -28.17 17.55 -2.82
C VAL A 536 -29.07 18.49 -2.03
N VAL A 537 -28.86 19.81 -2.15
CA VAL A 537 -29.42 20.81 -1.26
C VAL A 537 -29.66 22.12 -2.00
N ARG A 538 -30.83 22.71 -1.82
CA ARG A 538 -31.10 24.10 -2.16
C ARG A 538 -31.31 24.92 -0.88
N MET A 539 -30.41 25.85 -0.60
CA MET A 539 -30.44 26.69 0.60
C MET A 539 -30.75 28.14 0.24
N HIS A 540 -31.72 28.75 0.93
CA HIS A 540 -32.08 30.16 0.76
C HIS A 540 -31.66 30.98 1.98
N PHE A 541 -30.80 31.98 1.77
CA PHE A 541 -30.52 33.03 2.74
C PHE A 541 -31.44 34.21 2.45
N LEU A 542 -32.20 34.66 3.45
CA LEU A 542 -33.12 35.79 3.32
C LEU A 542 -32.67 36.94 4.21
N SER A 543 -32.72 38.15 3.65
CA SER A 543 -32.55 39.38 4.41
C SER A 543 -33.55 39.45 5.57
N SER A 544 -33.16 40.10 6.68
CA SER A 544 -34.02 40.30 7.85
C SER A 544 -35.30 41.11 7.54
N GLN A 545 -35.34 41.78 6.39
CA GLN A 545 -36.47 42.58 5.90
C GLN A 545 -37.26 41.89 4.75
N ALA A 546 -36.90 40.67 4.35
CA ALA A 546 -37.57 39.97 3.26
C ALA A 546 -38.99 39.53 3.66
N ASN A 547 -40.01 40.16 3.07
CA ASN A 547 -41.43 39.80 3.22
C ASN A 547 -41.88 38.68 2.25
N VAL A 548 -40.93 37.97 1.63
CA VAL A 548 -41.22 37.07 0.52
C VAL A 548 -41.38 35.63 1.02
N THR A 549 -42.60 35.09 0.97
CA THR A 549 -42.78 33.65 0.77
C THR A 549 -42.24 33.30 -0.62
N PRO A 550 -41.20 32.45 -0.76
CA PRO A 550 -40.61 32.17 -2.07
C PRO A 550 -41.67 31.54 -2.99
N ASN A 551 -41.97 32.19 -4.11
CA ASN A 551 -42.68 31.53 -5.21
C ASN A 551 -41.71 30.52 -5.84
N LEU A 552 -41.72 29.29 -5.32
CA LEU A 552 -40.98 28.14 -5.85
C LEU A 552 -41.35 27.91 -7.32
N PRO A 553 -40.40 27.98 -8.28
CA PRO A 553 -40.63 27.42 -9.61
C PRO A 553 -40.69 25.90 -9.46
N LEU A 554 -41.90 25.34 -9.57
CA LEU A 554 -42.17 23.91 -9.48
C LEU A 554 -41.75 23.21 -10.79
N THR A 555 -40.47 23.15 -11.10
CA THR A 555 -39.98 22.44 -12.31
C THR A 555 -38.63 21.74 -12.10
N SER A 556 -38.57 20.81 -11.14
CA SER A 556 -37.72 19.62 -11.30
C SER A 556 -38.21 18.49 -10.39
N PRO A 557 -38.41 17.26 -10.90
CA PRO A 557 -38.94 16.12 -10.14
C PRO A 557 -37.98 15.59 -9.03
N VAL A 558 -36.79 16.20 -8.87
CA VAL A 558 -35.77 15.81 -7.88
C VAL A 558 -35.97 16.50 -6.52
N THR A 559 -36.70 17.63 -6.47
CA THR A 559 -36.84 18.51 -5.28
C THR A 559 -37.73 17.97 -4.17
N ALA A 560 -38.60 16.99 -4.44
CA ALA A 560 -39.44 16.36 -3.42
C ALA A 560 -38.67 15.39 -2.49
N SER A 561 -37.48 14.92 -2.90
CA SER A 561 -36.72 13.91 -2.15
C SER A 561 -35.72 14.51 -1.15
N ALA A 562 -35.13 15.68 -1.45
CA ALA A 562 -34.15 16.36 -0.60
C ALA A 562 -34.79 17.02 0.63
N SER A 563 -35.95 17.67 0.46
CA SER A 563 -36.73 18.24 1.56
C SER A 563 -37.27 17.18 2.54
N ALA A 564 -37.48 15.95 2.06
CA ALA A 564 -37.79 14.80 2.88
C ALA A 564 -36.55 14.24 3.61
N ALA A 565 -35.33 14.59 3.19
CA ALA A 565 -34.07 14.09 3.74
C ALA A 565 -33.51 14.95 4.87
N PHE A 566 -33.99 16.19 5.06
CA PHE A 566 -33.50 17.10 6.10
C PHE A 566 -34.55 17.36 7.20
N GLU A 567 -34.23 17.09 8.46
CA GLU A 567 -35.12 17.37 9.58
C GLU A 567 -34.88 18.79 10.16
N TRP A 568 -35.53 19.81 9.61
CA TRP A 568 -35.48 21.21 10.11
C TRP A 568 -36.24 21.44 11.43
N LYS A 569 -36.50 20.38 12.21
CA LYS A 569 -37.27 20.47 13.46
C LYS A 569 -36.37 20.90 14.61
N ASN A 570 -36.94 21.59 15.61
CA ASN A 570 -36.25 22.20 16.75
C ASN A 570 -35.21 23.25 16.35
N ILE A 571 -35.50 24.51 16.58
CA ILE A 571 -34.55 25.63 16.44
C ILE A 571 -34.32 26.14 17.87
N THR A 572 -33.08 26.47 18.26
CA THR A 572 -32.86 27.02 19.62
C THR A 572 -33.70 28.28 19.84
N SER A 573 -33.99 28.65 21.09
CA SER A 573 -34.57 29.95 21.37
C SER A 573 -33.56 31.09 21.07
N LEU A 574 -34.03 32.31 20.83
CA LEU A 574 -33.14 33.48 20.72
C LEU A 574 -32.43 33.68 22.06
N GLY A 575 -31.11 33.44 22.09
CA GLY A 575 -30.29 33.52 23.30
C GLY A 575 -29.80 32.17 23.85
N GLU A 576 -30.28 31.03 23.33
CA GLU A 576 -29.74 29.71 23.64
C GLU A 576 -28.85 29.17 22.52
N ASP A 577 -27.66 28.72 22.91
CA ASP A 577 -26.69 28.04 22.05
C ASP A 577 -26.57 26.59 22.52
N TRP A 578 -26.91 25.61 21.68
CA TRP A 578 -26.70 24.20 22.01
C TRP A 578 -25.21 23.84 22.09
N TYR A 579 -24.38 24.49 21.27
CA TYR A 579 -22.93 24.33 21.25
C TYR A 579 -22.24 25.61 21.73
N SER A 580 -22.52 26.03 22.97
CA SER A 580 -22.06 27.34 23.51
C SER A 580 -20.57 27.63 23.29
N SER A 581 -19.69 26.63 23.45
CA SER A 581 -18.24 26.77 23.20
C SER A 581 -17.90 27.05 21.73
N LEU A 582 -18.64 26.47 20.80
CA LEU A 582 -18.46 26.64 19.35
C LEU A 582 -19.12 27.94 18.88
N CYS A 583 -20.33 28.23 19.34
CA CYS A 583 -21.11 29.41 18.96
C CYS A 583 -20.48 30.72 19.45
N ALA A 584 -19.88 30.72 20.64
CA ALA A 584 -19.15 31.87 21.17
C ALA A 584 -17.73 32.01 20.60
N ARG A 585 -17.25 31.02 19.81
CA ARG A 585 -15.88 31.01 19.30
C ARG A 585 -15.73 32.03 18.16
N THR A 586 -14.75 32.90 18.32
CA THR A 586 -14.32 33.84 17.26
C THR A 586 -12.84 33.67 16.97
N PHE A 587 -12.46 33.79 15.70
CA PHE A 587 -11.07 33.84 15.27
C PHE A 587 -10.81 35.26 14.75
N TYR A 588 -9.94 36.05 15.39
CA TYR A 588 -9.68 37.44 14.98
C TYR A 588 -10.97 38.29 14.79
N ASN A 589 -11.94 38.12 15.68
CA ASN A 589 -13.26 38.76 15.67
C ASN A 589 -14.22 38.38 14.54
N ILE A 590 -13.93 37.31 13.78
CA ILE A 590 -14.88 36.72 12.83
C ILE A 590 -15.49 35.43 13.40
N SER A 591 -16.77 35.18 13.11
CA SER A 591 -17.51 34.04 13.68
C SER A 591 -17.22 32.73 12.95
N ILE A 592 -17.40 31.60 13.63
CA ILE A 592 -17.27 30.28 12.99
C ILE A 592 -18.21 30.11 11.79
N TRP A 593 -19.38 30.75 11.83
CA TRP A 593 -20.37 30.70 10.75
C TRP A 593 -19.94 31.52 9.53
N GLU A 594 -19.37 32.72 9.70
CA GLU A 594 -18.76 33.47 8.60
C GLU A 594 -17.62 32.67 7.94
N ILE A 595 -16.77 32.02 8.73
CA ILE A 595 -15.68 31.16 8.23
C ILE A 595 -16.24 29.98 7.43
N SER A 596 -17.40 29.45 7.84
CA SER A 596 -18.09 28.35 7.12
C SER A 596 -18.63 28.80 5.76
N LEU A 597 -19.12 30.03 5.64
CA LEU A 597 -19.53 30.61 4.37
C LEU A 597 -18.35 30.83 3.41
N LEU A 598 -17.21 31.31 3.90
CA LEU A 598 -15.99 31.44 3.07
C LEU A 598 -15.45 30.08 2.62
N ALA A 599 -15.55 29.04 3.47
CA ALA A 599 -15.23 27.68 3.06
C ALA A 599 -16.19 27.15 1.98
N LEU A 600 -17.49 27.44 2.06
CA LEU A 600 -18.47 27.12 1.02
C LEU A 600 -18.18 27.87 -0.29
N ALA A 601 -17.82 29.15 -0.22
CA ALA A 601 -17.52 29.99 -1.38
C ALA A 601 -16.42 29.39 -2.28
N SER A 602 -15.48 28.62 -1.70
CA SER A 602 -14.44 27.93 -2.47
C SER A 602 -14.94 26.85 -3.44
N TYR A 603 -16.20 26.41 -3.32
CA TYR A 603 -16.84 25.45 -4.22
C TYR A 603 -17.54 26.08 -5.42
N LEU A 604 -17.71 27.41 -5.42
CA LEU A 604 -18.39 28.12 -6.51
C LEU A 604 -17.61 28.02 -7.81
N PHE A 605 -18.32 28.08 -8.93
CA PHE A 605 -17.75 27.71 -10.21
C PHE A 605 -16.93 28.83 -10.85
N ASN A 606 -17.32 30.08 -10.65
CA ASN A 606 -16.68 31.26 -11.22
C ASN A 606 -16.52 32.39 -10.18
N ASP A 607 -15.64 33.34 -10.50
CA ASP A 607 -15.36 34.50 -9.63
C ASP A 607 -16.57 35.45 -9.52
N ASP A 608 -17.49 35.41 -10.49
CA ASP A 608 -18.74 36.19 -10.47
C ASP A 608 -19.70 35.71 -9.36
N GLU A 609 -19.92 34.38 -9.24
CA GLU A 609 -20.73 33.77 -8.18
C GLU A 609 -20.11 34.01 -6.79
N VAL A 610 -18.77 33.97 -6.70
CA VAL A 610 -18.06 34.32 -5.47
C VAL A 610 -18.31 35.78 -5.11
N SER A 611 -18.19 36.69 -6.08
CA SER A 611 -18.44 38.12 -5.87
C SER A 611 -19.88 38.39 -5.43
N GLU A 612 -20.86 37.72 -6.05
CA GLU A 612 -22.27 37.81 -5.68
C GLU A 612 -22.53 37.37 -4.23
N MET A 613 -21.90 36.28 -3.80
CA MET A 613 -21.97 35.83 -2.41
C MET A 613 -21.32 36.85 -1.45
N LEU A 614 -20.15 37.41 -1.79
CA LEU A 614 -19.46 38.41 -0.97
C LEU A 614 -20.26 39.72 -0.87
N ASP A 615 -20.90 40.15 -1.96
CA ASP A 615 -21.76 41.34 -2.00
C ASP A 615 -23.00 41.15 -1.11
N PHE A 616 -23.59 39.96 -1.12
CA PHE A 616 -24.68 39.61 -0.20
C PHE A 616 -24.22 39.67 1.25
N MET A 617 -23.06 39.10 1.58
CA MET A 617 -22.46 39.15 2.92
C MET A 617 -22.15 40.59 3.33
N SER A 618 -21.63 41.42 2.43
CA SER A 618 -21.36 42.83 2.67
C SER A 618 -22.64 43.58 3.04
N THR A 619 -23.68 43.42 2.22
CA THR A 619 -24.96 44.11 2.36
C THR A 619 -25.71 43.71 3.63
N HIS A 620 -25.70 42.42 3.98
CA HIS A 620 -26.56 41.88 5.04
C HIS A 620 -25.85 41.47 6.32
N MET A 621 -24.52 41.36 6.30
CA MET A 621 -23.70 40.93 7.44
C MET A 621 -22.65 41.99 7.83
N GLY A 622 -22.48 43.06 7.04
CA GLY A 622 -21.52 44.12 7.32
C GLY A 622 -20.06 43.67 7.22
N SER A 623 -19.80 42.68 6.35
CA SER A 623 -18.45 42.20 6.02
C SER A 623 -17.82 43.03 4.89
N ASP A 624 -16.50 43.06 4.80
CA ASP A 624 -15.73 43.80 3.79
C ASP A 624 -14.75 42.88 3.03
N TRP A 625 -15.15 41.63 2.83
CA TRP A 625 -14.34 40.62 2.16
C TRP A 625 -14.12 40.96 0.69
N VAL A 626 -12.86 40.91 0.25
CA VAL A 626 -12.47 41.06 -1.15
C VAL A 626 -11.56 39.91 -1.56
N VAL A 627 -11.69 39.45 -2.80
CA VAL A 627 -10.82 38.41 -3.38
C VAL A 627 -9.47 39.03 -3.76
N ARG A 628 -8.38 38.42 -3.32
CA ARG A 628 -7.01 38.78 -3.71
C ARG A 628 -6.49 37.88 -4.83
N GLU A 629 -5.49 38.39 -5.54
CA GLU A 629 -4.79 37.63 -6.58
C GLU A 629 -4.03 36.43 -5.99
N ARG A 630 -4.03 35.33 -6.74
CA ARG A 630 -3.46 34.04 -6.35
C ARG A 630 -2.05 33.92 -6.93
N HIS A 631 -1.09 33.67 -6.05
CA HIS A 631 0.35 33.73 -6.36
C HIS A 631 1.06 32.37 -6.17
N GLY A 632 0.34 31.26 -6.33
CA GLY A 632 0.88 29.92 -6.08
C GLY A 632 1.97 29.49 -7.05
N THR A 633 2.06 30.14 -8.22
CA THR A 633 3.08 29.90 -9.25
C THR A 633 4.26 30.87 -9.17
N ASP A 634 4.20 31.89 -8.31
CA ASP A 634 5.15 33.00 -8.30
C ASP A 634 6.36 32.70 -7.41
N CYS A 635 7.13 31.67 -7.81
CA CYS A 635 8.31 31.21 -7.09
C CYS A 635 9.39 30.69 -8.06
N ILE A 636 10.62 30.58 -7.56
CA ILE A 636 11.78 30.11 -8.34
C ILE A 636 11.81 28.58 -8.33
N THR A 637 11.63 27.97 -9.51
CA THR A 637 11.78 26.53 -9.73
C THR A 637 13.23 26.17 -10.02
N LEU A 638 13.78 25.20 -9.30
CA LEU A 638 15.16 24.73 -9.52
C LEU A 638 15.22 23.41 -10.29
N ASP A 639 14.21 22.56 -10.12
CA ASP A 639 14.08 21.27 -10.77
C ASP A 639 12.60 20.89 -10.96
N SER A 640 12.36 19.76 -11.63
CA SER A 640 11.02 19.24 -11.92
C SER A 640 10.22 18.81 -10.68
N SER A 641 10.83 18.69 -9.51
CA SER A 641 10.15 18.37 -8.24
C SER A 641 9.64 19.61 -7.50
N THR A 642 10.05 20.80 -7.94
CA THR A 642 9.67 22.11 -7.38
C THR A 642 8.74 22.92 -8.29
N GLU A 643 8.42 22.41 -9.48
CA GLU A 643 7.59 23.12 -10.45
C GLU A 643 6.12 23.19 -9.97
N PRO A 644 5.54 24.40 -9.78
CA PRO A 644 4.15 24.57 -9.33
C PRO A 644 3.17 23.77 -10.17
N THR A 645 2.09 23.31 -9.54
CA THR A 645 1.07 22.52 -10.26
C THR A 645 0.13 23.40 -11.08
N GLY A 646 0.05 24.68 -10.75
CA GLY A 646 -0.96 25.61 -11.28
C GLY A 646 -2.35 25.31 -10.76
N TRP A 647 -2.46 24.74 -9.55
CA TRP A 647 -3.72 24.40 -8.89
C TRP A 647 -4.36 25.67 -8.32
N ASP A 648 -5.56 25.96 -8.80
CA ASP A 648 -6.38 27.14 -8.52
C ASP A 648 -7.53 26.86 -7.53
N GLY A 649 -7.52 25.71 -6.84
CA GLY A 649 -8.60 25.31 -5.93
C GLY A 649 -8.59 26.01 -4.56
N TYR A 650 -8.19 27.27 -4.49
CA TYR A 650 -8.23 28.08 -3.28
C TYR A 650 -8.52 29.54 -3.60
N TYR A 651 -8.99 30.28 -2.59
CA TYR A 651 -9.22 31.72 -2.63
C TYR A 651 -8.54 32.40 -1.44
N ASP A 652 -8.04 33.62 -1.65
CA ASP A 652 -7.56 34.52 -0.60
C ASP A 652 -8.59 35.63 -0.40
N PHE A 653 -9.37 35.54 0.68
CA PHE A 653 -10.35 36.56 1.06
C PHE A 653 -9.75 37.50 2.10
N TYR A 654 -9.63 38.78 1.77
CA TYR A 654 -9.07 39.78 2.67
C TYR A 654 -10.14 40.71 3.23
N SER A 655 -10.05 41.00 4.52
CA SER A 655 -10.84 42.02 5.21
C SER A 655 -9.91 43.10 5.73
N SER A 656 -10.17 44.34 5.30
CA SER A 656 -9.47 45.53 5.77
C SER A 656 -9.85 45.88 7.21
N LYS A 657 -11.11 45.65 7.59
CA LYS A 657 -11.69 45.88 8.91
C LYS A 657 -11.02 45.03 9.98
N HIS A 658 -10.66 43.79 9.65
CA HIS A 658 -10.05 42.83 10.57
C HIS A 658 -8.52 42.70 10.38
N ASP A 659 -7.95 43.29 9.33
CA ASP A 659 -6.55 43.09 8.90
C ASP A 659 -6.20 41.59 8.84
N LEU A 660 -7.10 40.85 8.19
CA LEU A 660 -7.14 39.40 8.16
C LEU A 660 -7.30 38.93 6.72
N SER A 661 -6.46 37.98 6.31
CA SER A 661 -6.69 37.17 5.11
C SER A 661 -7.10 35.76 5.50
N VAL A 662 -8.21 35.30 4.92
CA VAL A 662 -8.75 33.96 5.08
C VAL A 662 -8.49 33.20 3.79
N ILE A 663 -7.60 32.22 3.85
CA ILE A 663 -7.33 31.33 2.71
C ILE A 663 -8.31 30.17 2.76
N ALA A 664 -9.32 30.21 1.90
CA ALA A 664 -10.32 29.15 1.77
C ALA A 664 -9.89 28.14 0.72
N ILE A 665 -9.72 26.90 1.13
CA ILE A 665 -9.23 25.80 0.30
C ILE A 665 -10.41 24.92 -0.08
N ARG A 666 -10.62 24.75 -1.39
CA ARG A 666 -11.68 23.93 -1.96
C ARG A 666 -11.45 22.46 -1.64
N GLY A 667 -12.52 21.78 -1.22
CA GLY A 667 -12.54 20.33 -1.12
C GLY A 667 -12.87 19.65 -2.45
N THR A 668 -13.44 18.47 -2.41
CA THR A 668 -13.65 17.65 -3.61
C THR A 668 -15.02 17.88 -4.22
N ASP A 669 -15.07 18.18 -5.52
CA ASP A 669 -16.24 17.95 -6.34
C ASP A 669 -16.26 16.48 -6.77
N MET A 670 -17.24 15.70 -6.29
CA MET A 670 -17.38 14.27 -6.59
C MET A 670 -17.57 13.97 -8.07
N THR A 671 -17.92 14.98 -8.88
CA THR A 671 -18.10 14.86 -10.32
C THR A 671 -16.84 15.20 -11.12
N SER A 672 -15.80 15.72 -10.46
CA SER A 672 -14.52 16.12 -11.06
C SER A 672 -13.46 15.02 -10.95
N PHE A 673 -12.91 14.59 -12.11
CA PHE A 673 -11.82 13.61 -12.17
C PHE A 673 -10.58 14.07 -11.39
N ARG A 674 -10.23 15.35 -11.54
CA ARG A 674 -9.13 16.00 -10.82
C ARG A 674 -9.32 15.79 -9.32
N ASP A 675 -10.47 16.20 -8.79
CA ASP A 675 -10.72 16.22 -7.36
C ASP A 675 -10.79 14.80 -6.75
N PHE A 676 -11.38 13.84 -7.46
CA PHE A 676 -11.37 12.43 -7.04
C PHE A 676 -9.94 11.92 -6.86
N LEU A 677 -9.07 12.14 -7.85
CA LEU A 677 -7.69 11.69 -7.75
C LEU A 677 -7.02 12.33 -6.55
N ILE A 678 -7.24 13.64 -6.30
CA ILE A 678 -6.65 14.38 -5.17
C ILE A 678 -6.92 13.65 -3.84
N ASN A 679 -8.16 13.20 -3.59
CA ASN A 679 -8.48 12.42 -2.39
C ASN A 679 -7.68 11.14 -2.27
N VAL A 680 -7.58 10.38 -3.36
CA VAL A 680 -6.79 9.14 -3.38
C VAL A 680 -5.34 9.49 -3.03
N ASN A 681 -4.78 10.62 -3.48
CA ASN A 681 -3.39 10.96 -3.18
C ASN A 681 -3.13 11.24 -1.72
N VAL A 682 -4.00 12.06 -1.13
CA VAL A 682 -3.81 12.52 0.24
C VAL A 682 -4.09 11.37 1.21
N PHE A 683 -5.15 10.58 0.97
CA PHE A 683 -5.71 9.67 1.98
C PHE A 683 -5.66 8.18 1.68
N PHE A 684 -5.24 7.72 0.50
CA PHE A 684 -5.32 6.29 0.18
C PHE A 684 -4.59 5.40 1.19
N ASP A 685 -3.37 5.79 1.62
CA ASP A 685 -2.60 5.02 2.60
C ASP A 685 -3.36 4.82 3.93
N VAL A 686 -4.08 5.87 4.36
CA VAL A 686 -4.86 5.91 5.59
C VAL A 686 -6.15 5.11 5.45
N VAL A 687 -6.84 5.26 4.32
CA VAL A 687 -8.07 4.51 4.00
C VAL A 687 -7.76 3.03 3.89
N LEU A 688 -6.66 2.68 3.24
CA LEU A 688 -6.18 1.31 3.14
C LEU A 688 -5.86 0.73 4.53
N TYR A 689 -5.20 1.50 5.39
CA TYR A 689 -5.00 1.10 6.78
C TYR A 689 -6.32 0.83 7.50
N HIS A 690 -7.32 1.71 7.40
CA HIS A 690 -8.63 1.54 8.05
C HIS A 690 -9.42 0.34 7.48
N LEU A 691 -9.37 0.12 6.17
CA LEU A 691 -9.96 -1.07 5.55
C LEU A 691 -9.33 -2.34 6.12
N LEU A 692 -8.00 -2.34 6.23
CA LEU A 692 -7.25 -3.50 6.68
C LEU A 692 -7.37 -3.69 8.19
N SER A 693 -7.48 -2.63 8.99
CA SER A 693 -7.70 -2.75 10.43
C SER A 693 -9.07 -3.33 10.78
N ASN A 694 -10.08 -3.11 9.92
CA ASN A 694 -11.39 -3.75 10.04
C ASN A 694 -11.37 -5.24 9.68
N ILE A 695 -10.43 -5.68 8.83
CA ILE A 695 -10.31 -7.08 8.38
C ILE A 695 -9.34 -7.86 9.27
N ILE A 696 -8.30 -7.23 9.79
CA ILE A 696 -7.20 -7.85 10.52
C ILE A 696 -7.43 -7.73 12.03
N PRO A 697 -7.74 -8.85 12.73
CA PRO A 697 -7.87 -8.83 14.19
C PRO A 697 -6.59 -8.31 14.86
N GLY A 698 -6.73 -7.35 15.77
CA GLY A 698 -5.61 -6.78 16.52
C GLY A 698 -4.86 -5.63 15.83
N ALA A 699 -5.15 -5.30 14.57
CA ALA A 699 -4.54 -4.15 13.91
C ALA A 699 -4.88 -2.81 14.60
N VAL A 700 -6.06 -2.72 15.23
CA VAL A 700 -6.50 -1.56 16.03
C VAL A 700 -5.62 -1.34 17.28
N ILE A 701 -4.91 -2.38 17.74
CA ILE A 701 -4.05 -2.33 18.93
C ILE A 701 -2.68 -1.70 18.61
N LEU A 702 -2.33 -1.56 17.32
CA LEU A 702 -1.05 -1.00 16.91
C LEU A 702 -0.93 0.48 17.33
N PRO A 703 0.22 0.92 17.87
CA PRO A 703 0.43 2.32 18.23
C PRO A 703 0.24 3.28 17.05
N SER A 704 -0.45 4.41 17.28
CA SER A 704 -0.65 5.47 16.28
C SER A 704 0.67 6.03 15.73
N GLU A 705 1.73 6.01 16.53
CA GLU A 705 3.09 6.37 16.12
C GLU A 705 3.68 5.38 15.10
N LEU A 706 3.49 4.08 15.33
CA LEU A 706 3.92 3.01 14.41
C LEU A 706 3.12 3.09 13.11
N ILE A 707 1.80 3.29 13.19
CA ILE A 707 0.94 3.45 12.02
C ILE A 707 1.39 4.66 11.19
N ALA A 708 1.71 5.78 11.83
CA ALA A 708 2.21 6.97 11.13
C ALA A 708 3.58 6.73 10.46
N ASP A 709 4.47 5.94 11.06
CA ASP A 709 5.74 5.56 10.43
C ASP A 709 5.53 4.66 9.21
N LEU A 710 4.61 3.70 9.31
CA LEU A 710 4.24 2.81 8.20
C LEU A 710 3.59 3.60 7.06
N ILE A 711 2.69 4.54 7.36
CA ILE A 711 2.08 5.44 6.37
C ILE A 711 3.14 6.33 5.72
N ARG A 712 4.08 6.89 6.50
CA ARG A 712 5.22 7.65 5.94
C ARG A 712 6.00 6.79 4.95
N LEU A 713 6.33 5.55 5.32
CA LEU A 713 7.09 4.65 4.47
C LEU A 713 6.31 4.25 3.20
N ALA A 714 4.99 4.03 3.30
CA ALA A 714 4.11 3.76 2.16
C ALA A 714 4.00 4.95 1.20
N SER A 715 3.92 6.15 1.75
CA SER A 715 3.63 7.38 1.00
C SER A 715 4.80 7.97 0.22
N LEU A 716 6.03 7.46 0.40
CA LEU A 716 7.26 7.93 -0.25
C LEU A 716 7.37 9.48 -0.23
N PRO A 717 7.61 10.09 0.95
CA PRO A 717 7.62 11.54 1.09
C PRO A 717 8.74 12.18 0.26
N ALA A 718 8.57 13.46 -0.05
CA ALA A 718 9.61 14.25 -0.74
C ALA A 718 10.95 14.14 0.02
N THR A 719 12.02 13.91 -0.73
CA THR A 719 13.33 13.46 -0.23
C THR A 719 14.13 14.51 0.54
N THR A 720 13.62 15.72 0.69
CA THR A 720 14.32 16.83 1.35
C THR A 720 13.65 17.21 2.66
N ARG A 721 14.27 16.83 3.79
CA ARG A 721 14.05 17.50 5.08
C ARG A 721 14.59 18.92 4.95
N ARG A 722 13.75 19.84 4.49
CA ARG A 722 14.01 21.27 4.59
C ARG A 722 13.25 21.78 5.80
N GLU A 723 13.88 22.60 6.62
CA GLU A 723 13.14 23.33 7.66
C GLU A 723 12.12 24.22 6.98
N HIS A 724 10.84 23.96 7.25
CA HIS A 724 9.75 24.75 6.69
C HIS A 724 9.72 26.13 7.32
N GLU A 725 9.46 27.16 6.51
CA GLU A 725 9.35 28.53 7.01
C GLU A 725 7.95 28.74 7.59
N THR A 726 7.89 29.15 8.86
CA THR A 726 6.64 29.56 9.51
C THR A 726 6.19 30.93 9.03
N TRP A 727 4.91 31.25 9.17
CA TRP A 727 4.35 32.58 8.89
C TRP A 727 5.13 33.67 9.62
N LYS A 728 5.44 33.47 10.90
CA LYS A 728 6.21 34.40 11.72
C LYS A 728 7.60 34.67 11.16
N THR A 729 8.27 33.64 10.63
CA THR A 729 9.59 33.79 10.00
C THR A 729 9.51 34.48 8.64
N LEU A 730 8.45 34.22 7.85
CA LEU A 730 8.25 34.85 6.54
C LEU A 730 8.05 36.36 6.68
N THR A 731 7.14 36.79 7.55
CA THR A 731 6.85 38.21 7.80
C THR A 731 8.04 38.95 8.42
N ALA A 732 8.88 38.25 9.19
CA ALA A 732 10.09 38.84 9.77
C ALA A 732 11.24 39.00 8.75
N SER A 733 11.28 38.17 7.71
CA SER A 733 12.41 38.09 6.79
C SER A 733 12.64 39.34 5.93
N ARG A 734 11.59 40.17 5.72
CA ARG A 734 11.58 41.37 4.85
C ARG A 734 12.22 41.16 3.47
N ASN A 735 12.27 39.92 3.00
CA ASN A 735 13.00 39.55 1.80
C ASN A 735 12.13 39.82 0.58
N LYS A 736 12.56 40.75 -0.30
CA LYS A 736 11.75 41.24 -1.44
C LYS A 736 11.85 40.39 -2.70
N GLY A 737 12.76 39.40 -2.74
CA GLY A 737 12.96 38.54 -3.89
C GLY A 737 12.02 37.33 -3.90
N PRO A 738 11.73 36.76 -5.09
CA PRO A 738 10.92 35.55 -5.18
C PRO A 738 11.59 34.39 -4.45
N ARG A 739 10.81 33.67 -3.64
CA ARG A 739 11.28 32.51 -2.88
C ARG A 739 11.40 31.29 -3.78
N ARG A 740 12.22 30.32 -3.38
CA ARG A 740 12.25 29.01 -4.03
C ARG A 740 10.91 28.31 -3.79
N CYS A 741 10.35 27.69 -4.82
CA CYS A 741 9.14 26.90 -4.67
C CYS A 741 9.40 25.74 -3.70
N GLU A 742 8.38 25.43 -2.90
CA GLU A 742 8.40 24.26 -2.04
C GLU A 742 8.32 22.98 -2.90
N THR A 743 8.91 21.89 -2.44
CA THR A 743 8.91 20.63 -3.19
C THR A 743 7.50 20.04 -3.20
N ASN A 744 6.94 19.76 -4.37
CA ASN A 744 5.59 19.19 -4.52
C ASN A 744 5.59 17.72 -4.99
N ASN A 745 6.73 17.04 -4.81
CA ASN A 745 6.93 15.64 -5.17
C ASN A 745 6.44 15.30 -6.58
N TYR A 746 6.93 16.04 -7.59
CA TYR A 746 6.56 15.89 -9.00
C TYR A 746 5.08 16.16 -9.26
N ARG A 747 4.59 17.32 -8.81
CA ARG A 747 3.20 17.80 -8.96
C ARG A 747 2.14 16.96 -8.25
N ARG A 748 2.56 16.03 -7.39
CA ARG A 748 1.68 15.19 -6.57
C ARG A 748 1.04 15.99 -5.44
N ASP A 749 1.84 16.82 -4.76
CA ASP A 749 1.41 17.58 -3.60
C ASP A 749 0.86 18.94 -4.04
N PHE A 750 -0.25 18.95 -4.77
CA PHE A 750 -0.93 20.14 -5.33
C PHE A 750 -1.13 21.29 -4.33
N PHE A 751 -1.32 20.96 -3.04
CA PHE A 751 -1.51 21.94 -1.97
C PHE A 751 -0.28 22.80 -1.72
N VAL A 752 0.87 22.42 -2.26
CA VAL A 752 2.09 23.24 -2.22
C VAL A 752 1.89 24.58 -2.92
N ASP A 753 1.01 24.69 -3.90
CA ASP A 753 0.74 25.97 -4.55
C ASP A 753 0.12 26.97 -3.55
N VAL A 754 -0.65 26.51 -2.57
CA VAL A 754 -1.16 27.34 -1.47
C VAL A 754 -0.03 27.78 -0.53
N TYR A 755 0.92 26.87 -0.24
CA TYR A 755 2.11 27.20 0.55
C TYR A 755 2.97 28.26 -0.15
N ASN A 756 3.18 28.11 -1.47
CA ASN A 756 3.92 29.09 -2.28
C ASN A 756 3.22 30.45 -2.28
N HIS A 757 1.89 30.47 -2.39
CA HIS A 757 1.11 31.70 -2.27
C HIS A 757 1.26 32.35 -0.89
N LEU A 758 1.17 31.60 0.20
CA LEU A 758 1.39 32.13 1.55
C LEU A 758 2.82 32.64 1.75
N ALA A 759 3.82 31.95 1.19
CA ALA A 759 5.21 32.41 1.20
C ALA A 759 5.39 33.71 0.42
N PHE A 760 4.71 33.85 -0.72
CA PHE A 760 4.67 35.09 -1.48
C PHE A 760 4.00 36.21 -0.67
N VAL A 761 2.78 36.02 -0.18
CA VAL A 761 2.03 37.03 0.59
C VAL A 761 2.79 37.44 1.86
N GLY A 762 3.35 36.47 2.59
CA GLY A 762 4.08 36.73 3.84
C GLY A 762 5.43 37.43 3.64
N SER A 763 6.01 37.37 2.44
CA SER A 763 7.28 38.06 2.12
C SER A 763 7.09 39.46 1.54
N HIS A 764 5.85 39.85 1.20
CA HIS A 764 5.55 41.18 0.68
C HIS A 764 5.73 42.29 1.72
N PRO A 765 5.93 43.57 1.30
CA PRO A 765 6.22 44.67 2.22
C PRO A 765 5.14 44.95 3.26
N ASN A 766 3.87 44.71 2.89
CA ASN A 766 2.69 44.91 3.73
C ASN A 766 1.88 43.60 3.74
N PRO A 767 2.36 42.55 4.44
CA PRO A 767 1.59 41.33 4.58
C PRO A 767 0.39 41.59 5.51
N PRO A 768 -0.74 40.87 5.35
CA PRO A 768 -1.83 40.90 6.32
C PRO A 768 -1.30 40.60 7.73
N LYS A 769 -1.79 41.30 8.75
CA LYS A 769 -1.34 41.05 10.12
C LYS A 769 -1.76 39.67 10.61
N HIS A 770 -2.95 39.22 10.21
CA HIS A 770 -3.51 37.93 10.57
C HIS A 770 -3.78 37.09 9.32
N ILE A 771 -3.51 35.79 9.42
CA ILE A 771 -3.91 34.78 8.44
C ILE A 771 -4.70 33.69 9.15
N LEU A 772 -5.75 33.22 8.49
CA LEU A 772 -6.54 32.07 8.89
C LEU A 772 -6.70 31.14 7.69
N LEU A 773 -6.54 29.84 7.88
CA LEU A 773 -6.83 28.85 6.85
C LEU A 773 -8.20 28.24 7.11
N THR A 774 -8.98 28.03 6.06
CA THR A 774 -10.27 27.35 6.16
C THR A 774 -10.50 26.40 5.00
N GLY A 775 -11.38 25.43 5.20
CA GLY A 775 -11.80 24.53 4.13
C GLY A 775 -12.72 23.44 4.63
N HIS A 776 -13.41 22.83 3.68
CA HIS A 776 -14.33 21.72 3.92
C HIS A 776 -13.80 20.43 3.31
N SER A 777 -14.11 19.27 3.91
CA SER A 777 -13.68 17.95 3.41
C SER A 777 -12.16 17.91 3.18
N LEU A 778 -11.71 17.52 1.99
CA LEU A 778 -10.31 17.55 1.58
C LEU A 778 -9.63 18.91 1.79
N GLY A 779 -10.32 20.01 1.48
CA GLY A 779 -9.81 21.37 1.64
C GLY A 779 -9.52 21.71 3.09
N GLY A 780 -10.35 21.24 4.02
CA GLY A 780 -10.13 21.39 5.46
C GLY A 780 -8.94 20.58 5.97
N ALA A 781 -8.69 19.40 5.40
CA ALA A 781 -7.50 18.62 5.74
C ALA A 781 -6.22 19.27 5.20
N VAL A 782 -6.27 19.81 3.98
CA VAL A 782 -5.16 20.58 3.40
C VAL A 782 -4.87 21.83 4.23
N ALA A 783 -5.91 22.57 4.64
CA ALA A 783 -5.79 23.72 5.53
C ALA A 783 -5.12 23.32 6.85
N SER A 784 -5.49 22.16 7.41
CA SER A 784 -4.89 21.63 8.64
C SER A 784 -3.40 21.28 8.46
N VAL A 785 -3.01 20.70 7.31
CA VAL A 785 -1.61 20.38 6.99
C VAL A 785 -0.77 21.65 6.87
N ILE A 786 -1.24 22.61 6.07
CA ILE A 786 -0.52 23.87 5.84
C ILE A 786 -0.46 24.69 7.13
N GLY A 787 -1.56 24.76 7.89
CA GLY A 787 -1.63 25.48 9.15
C GLY A 787 -0.68 24.94 10.20
N SER A 788 -0.64 23.61 10.36
CA SER A 788 0.30 22.94 11.26
C SER A 788 1.77 23.14 10.85
N ARG A 789 2.04 23.24 9.55
CA ARG A 789 3.40 23.44 9.01
C ARG A 789 3.87 24.88 9.16
N MET A 790 3.00 25.84 8.86
CA MET A 790 3.34 27.27 8.84
C MET A 790 3.11 27.96 10.19
N GLY A 791 2.50 27.27 11.15
CA GLY A 791 2.09 27.88 12.42
C GLY A 791 0.95 28.88 12.26
N ILE A 792 -0.04 28.55 11.42
CA ILE A 792 -1.22 29.36 11.11
C ILE A 792 -2.45 28.59 11.60
N HIS A 793 -3.39 29.27 12.27
CA HIS A 793 -4.63 28.63 12.68
C HIS A 793 -5.45 28.15 11.46
N ALA A 794 -5.92 26.91 11.52
CA ALA A 794 -6.75 26.28 10.50
C ALA A 794 -8.08 25.85 11.09
N VAL A 795 -9.18 26.32 10.51
CA VAL A 795 -10.55 25.92 10.85
C VAL A 795 -11.06 25.01 9.74
N SER A 796 -11.35 23.77 10.08
CA SER A 796 -11.72 22.76 9.10
C SER A 796 -13.11 22.19 9.37
N PHE A 797 -13.91 22.07 8.32
CA PHE A 797 -15.29 21.59 8.39
C PHE A 797 -15.39 20.19 7.79
N SER A 798 -15.92 19.24 8.55
CA SER A 798 -16.14 17.85 8.10
C SER A 798 -14.91 17.23 7.41
N ALA A 799 -13.70 17.63 7.83
CA ALA A 799 -12.47 17.22 7.20
C ALA A 799 -12.02 15.85 7.70
N PRO A 800 -11.39 15.00 6.87
CA PRO A 800 -10.66 13.83 7.37
C PRO A 800 -9.50 14.25 8.29
N GLY A 801 -9.20 13.43 9.28
CA GLY A 801 -8.12 13.62 10.23
C GLY A 801 -6.73 13.47 9.60
N ILE A 802 -5.75 14.22 10.11
CA ILE A 802 -4.36 14.20 9.61
C ILE A 802 -3.37 13.63 10.63
N SER A 803 -3.84 13.14 11.79
CA SER A 803 -2.98 12.67 12.86
C SER A 803 -2.17 11.43 12.45
N LEU A 804 -2.81 10.43 11.84
CA LEU A 804 -2.16 9.21 11.36
C LEU A 804 -1.25 9.47 10.15
N SER A 805 -1.55 10.47 9.32
CA SER A 805 -0.74 10.87 8.17
C SER A 805 0.26 11.98 8.47
N ARG A 806 0.39 12.46 9.72
CA ARG A 806 1.25 13.61 10.07
C ARG A 806 2.70 13.44 9.60
N LYS A 807 3.25 12.23 9.72
CA LYS A 807 4.63 11.91 9.34
C LYS A 807 4.83 11.85 7.82
N LYS A 808 3.78 11.59 7.03
CA LYS A 808 3.78 11.73 5.56
C LYS A 808 3.94 13.19 5.16
N PHE A 809 3.37 14.11 5.94
CA PHE A 809 3.45 15.56 5.73
C PHE A 809 4.55 16.24 6.57
N ASP A 810 5.44 15.48 7.19
CA ASP A 810 6.52 15.97 8.06
C ASP A 810 6.01 16.95 9.15
N LEU A 811 4.87 16.63 9.75
CA LEU A 811 4.23 17.40 10.81
C LEU A 811 4.46 16.77 12.18
N GLU A 812 4.70 17.64 13.16
CA GLU A 812 4.68 17.27 14.58
C GLU A 812 3.25 17.25 15.11
N LEU A 813 2.95 16.27 15.98
CA LEU A 813 1.61 16.13 16.57
C LEU A 813 1.22 17.36 17.40
N GLN A 814 2.20 17.98 18.05
CA GLN A 814 2.00 19.20 18.84
C GLN A 814 1.49 20.37 17.99
N ASN A 815 2.00 20.53 16.76
CA ASN A 815 1.55 21.60 15.87
C ASN A 815 0.10 21.38 15.43
N ILE A 816 -0.28 20.13 15.15
CA ILE A 816 -1.68 19.79 14.85
C ILE A 816 -2.57 20.17 16.05
N HIS A 817 -2.16 19.79 17.27
CA HIS A 817 -2.91 20.08 18.50
C HIS A 817 -3.04 21.59 18.78
N HIS A 818 -2.05 22.38 18.37
CA HIS A 818 -2.03 23.82 18.66
C HIS A 818 -2.75 24.68 17.61
N PHE A 819 -2.64 24.32 16.32
CA PHE A 819 -3.09 25.17 15.23
C PHE A 819 -4.40 24.73 14.57
N VAL A 820 -4.88 23.50 14.80
CA VAL A 820 -6.04 22.96 14.08
C VAL A 820 -7.30 22.99 14.96
N THR A 821 -8.38 23.55 14.43
CA THR A 821 -9.75 23.41 14.94
C THR A 821 -10.61 22.71 13.90
N ARG A 822 -11.37 21.71 14.32
CA ARG A 822 -12.25 20.90 13.47
C ARG A 822 -13.69 21.02 13.95
N VAL A 823 -14.61 21.22 13.02
CA VAL A 823 -16.05 21.12 13.24
C VAL A 823 -16.56 19.95 12.43
N THR A 824 -17.01 18.89 13.09
CA THR A 824 -17.38 17.62 12.44
C THR A 824 -18.86 17.32 12.64
N SER A 825 -19.53 16.99 11.53
CA SER A 825 -20.92 16.53 11.59
C SER A 825 -20.98 15.10 12.10
N SER A 826 -21.90 14.84 13.03
CA SER A 826 -22.09 13.52 13.62
C SER A 826 -22.51 12.53 12.53
N HIS A 827 -21.91 11.34 12.49
CA HIS A 827 -22.13 10.33 11.44
C HIS A 827 -21.56 10.64 10.05
N ASP A 828 -20.79 11.72 9.88
CA ASP A 828 -19.98 11.91 8.68
C ASP A 828 -18.84 10.88 8.62
N ILE A 829 -18.92 9.99 7.64
CA ILE A 829 -17.96 8.90 7.41
C ILE A 829 -16.54 9.39 7.11
N PHE A 830 -16.39 10.56 6.48
CA PHE A 830 -15.08 11.05 6.05
C PHE A 830 -14.29 11.64 7.22
N SER A 831 -14.99 12.26 8.17
CA SER A 831 -14.39 12.82 9.39
C SER A 831 -13.70 11.77 10.28
N MET A 832 -14.11 10.49 10.17
CA MET A 832 -13.57 9.36 10.94
C MET A 832 -12.20 8.86 10.41
N ILE A 833 -11.82 9.25 9.19
CA ILE A 833 -10.58 8.79 8.54
C ILE A 833 -9.38 9.53 9.13
N GLY A 834 -8.21 8.88 9.25
CA GLY A 834 -6.94 9.54 9.57
C GLY A 834 -6.69 9.99 11.01
N GLY A 835 -7.65 9.76 11.91
CA GLY A 835 -7.48 10.00 13.33
C GLY A 835 -7.50 11.49 13.69
N THR A 836 -8.04 11.78 14.87
CA THR A 836 -8.29 13.16 15.32
C THR A 836 -7.02 13.79 15.90
N GLY A 837 -6.99 15.12 15.87
CA GLY A 837 -5.93 15.95 16.40
C GLY A 837 -6.34 17.42 16.29
N GLY A 838 -5.91 18.24 17.25
CA GLY A 838 -6.43 19.61 17.37
C GLY A 838 -7.64 19.68 18.30
N GLU A 839 -8.27 20.84 18.30
CA GLU A 839 -9.55 21.05 18.95
C GLU A 839 -10.67 20.52 18.04
N GLU A 840 -11.57 19.69 18.56
CA GLU A 840 -12.68 19.10 17.80
C GLU A 840 -14.02 19.42 18.42
N HIS A 841 -14.95 19.90 17.59
CA HIS A 841 -16.33 20.19 17.95
C HIS A 841 -17.26 19.33 17.09
N HIS A 842 -18.09 18.53 17.74
CA HIS A 842 -19.11 17.74 17.07
C HIS A 842 -20.42 18.52 17.00
N VAL A 843 -21.05 18.51 15.82
CA VAL A 843 -22.40 19.02 15.60
C VAL A 843 -23.31 17.90 15.12
N GLU A 844 -24.60 17.96 15.45
CA GLU A 844 -25.61 17.00 14.99
C GLU A 844 -25.76 17.03 13.47
N CYS A 845 -25.80 15.86 12.83
CA CYS A 845 -26.20 15.77 11.42
C CYS A 845 -27.72 15.73 11.30
N LEU A 846 -28.25 16.53 10.39
CA LEU A 846 -29.69 16.69 10.16
C LEU A 846 -30.22 15.96 8.92
N ALA A 847 -29.34 15.24 8.22
CA ALA A 847 -29.68 14.49 7.04
C ALA A 847 -30.02 13.02 7.36
N LYS A 848 -30.99 12.45 6.64
CA LYS A 848 -31.43 11.05 6.82
C LYS A 848 -30.38 10.01 6.43
N THR A 849 -29.46 10.35 5.51
CA THR A 849 -28.40 9.44 5.07
C THR A 849 -27.03 9.98 5.44
N ARG A 850 -26.08 9.08 5.70
CA ARG A 850 -24.74 9.43 6.22
C ARG A 850 -23.90 10.20 5.20
N GLU A 851 -24.14 9.98 3.91
CA GLU A 851 -23.42 10.67 2.83
C GLU A 851 -23.78 12.14 2.78
N LEU A 852 -25.05 12.45 3.06
CA LEU A 852 -25.56 13.82 3.10
C LEU A 852 -24.98 14.60 4.28
N CYS A 853 -24.65 13.95 5.40
CA CYS A 853 -24.02 14.59 6.56
C CYS A 853 -22.68 15.29 6.25
N HIS A 854 -22.04 14.90 5.14
CA HIS A 854 -20.79 15.47 4.68
C HIS A 854 -20.98 16.76 3.86
N ALA A 855 -22.20 17.17 3.48
CA ALA A 855 -22.36 18.39 2.67
C ALA A 855 -22.16 19.66 3.52
N MET A 856 -21.46 20.65 2.96
CA MET A 856 -21.08 21.88 3.67
C MET A 856 -22.31 22.74 4.00
N GLU A 857 -23.30 22.74 3.11
CA GLU A 857 -24.56 23.47 3.23
C GLU A 857 -25.32 23.05 4.49
N PHE A 858 -25.35 21.74 4.79
CA PHE A 858 -25.99 21.27 6.02
C PHE A 858 -25.23 21.69 7.27
N LEU A 859 -23.91 21.79 7.21
CA LEU A 859 -23.11 22.25 8.33
C LEU A 859 -23.31 23.75 8.58
N VAL A 860 -23.38 24.56 7.52
CA VAL A 860 -23.75 26.00 7.59
C VAL A 860 -25.14 26.15 8.23
N GLY A 861 -26.12 25.37 7.78
CA GLY A 861 -27.48 25.38 8.33
C GLY A 861 -27.55 24.91 9.78
N THR A 862 -26.77 23.89 10.15
CA THR A 862 -26.70 23.35 11.51
C THR A 862 -26.10 24.36 12.48
N LEU A 863 -25.01 25.04 12.09
CA LEU A 863 -24.40 26.11 12.90
C LEU A 863 -25.40 27.24 13.12
N TRP A 864 -26.11 27.68 12.07
CA TRP A 864 -27.15 28.69 12.18
C TRP A 864 -28.31 28.24 13.11
N ARG A 865 -28.80 27.01 12.95
CA ARG A 865 -29.90 26.46 13.77
C ARG A 865 -29.52 26.32 15.25
N SER A 866 -28.27 25.95 15.53
CA SER A 866 -27.84 25.55 16.86
C SER A 866 -27.28 26.70 17.70
N CYS A 867 -26.93 27.82 17.04
CA CYS A 867 -26.37 29.00 17.68
C CYS A 867 -27.37 30.16 17.62
N GLY A 868 -28.14 30.37 18.70
CA GLY A 868 -29.02 31.52 18.85
C GLY A 868 -28.27 32.86 18.80
N SER A 869 -27.01 32.88 19.25
CA SER A 869 -26.12 34.05 19.13
C SER A 869 -25.81 34.43 17.68
N ILE A 870 -25.65 33.43 16.80
CA ILE A 870 -25.40 33.62 15.36
C ILE A 870 -26.69 34.10 14.67
N ARG A 871 -27.84 33.48 14.96
CA ARG A 871 -29.14 33.93 14.39
C ARG A 871 -29.54 35.34 14.78
N ALA A 872 -29.14 35.80 15.98
CA ALA A 872 -29.41 37.17 16.40
C ALA A 872 -28.61 38.21 15.58
N ARG A 873 -27.52 37.79 14.92
CA ARG A 873 -26.59 38.67 14.20
C ARG A 873 -26.69 38.57 12.67
N TYR A 874 -27.12 37.44 12.13
CA TYR A 874 -27.03 37.12 10.71
C TYR A 874 -28.39 36.85 10.04
N PRO A 875 -28.45 36.90 8.69
CA PRO A 875 -29.69 36.74 7.91
C PRO A 875 -30.46 35.45 8.22
N LEU A 876 -31.77 35.45 7.93
CA LEU A 876 -32.68 34.33 8.20
C LEU A 876 -32.47 33.20 7.18
N ILE A 877 -32.36 31.95 7.65
CA ILE A 877 -32.48 30.75 6.80
C ILE A 877 -33.87 30.17 7.02
N GLN A 878 -34.78 30.41 6.08
CA GLN A 878 -36.20 29.99 6.20
C GLN A 878 -36.42 28.52 5.83
N SER A 879 -35.68 28.01 4.83
CA SER A 879 -35.79 26.62 4.37
C SER A 879 -34.49 26.15 3.72
N VAL A 880 -34.11 24.92 4.02
CA VAL A 880 -33.14 24.11 3.28
C VAL A 880 -33.93 22.99 2.63
N LEU A 881 -34.06 23.03 1.31
CA LEU A 881 -34.88 22.13 0.50
C LEU A 881 -34.07 21.04 -0.17
#